data_AF-A0A2R6D873-F1
#
_entry.id   AF-A0A2R6D873-F1
#
_cell.length_a   1.000
_cell.length_b   1.000
_cell.length_c   1.000
_cell.angle_alpha   90.00
_cell.angle_beta   90.00
_cell.angle_gamma   90.00
#
_symmetry.space_group_name_H-M   'P 1'
#
loop_
_entity.id
_entity.type
_entity.pdbx_description
1 polymer ?
#
loop_
_entity_poly.entity_id
_entity_poly.type
_entity_poly.pdbx_seq_one_letter_code
_entity_poly.pdbx_strand_id
1 'polypeptide(L)'
;MADSVRPIIAVASARLRYNYRQTTDKAPLAALMGVIVVVLSWILILPGGEGAYHYGTMYAAGDVDSVSNTIRTTGVRIFVLILLMMVFRAANTVGELDKRQLFASINVSRRIHITGIILSECGLLGSILLVPAVAAAIAFGIGSASVIGGVSLFLGALPFVLVVPVVAYPIGFFIDYLIKRAPGGQMVSVLLGLGFMLTYFLLIIRSDSIVPLLVVTPLSLYGDVLMSLMPNVTVYTAGVSLIAVLPLVLFPVSVYASGWLADGVWYGPEANTPTATDPDNEETAISPLKETDTSRSITVAKLTIRQAIRSPYMLIFAIPGIVATAVAGYTTFTSPESANSLPLLFVFLGSVAAGSSFPLNPLGNDEIALPWLFTSFVTPEEYVKGKAIATVLVALPVLTVSSGIVAVLAGYSLLSLLILLGMATAASICIPFTAVGIGTLVPNFERTETIQAARTALPDRGAITLLFISVFVCWLPGGTGVLLIARSESMQITTMIAGVGGGLGSILIFAAAGWIGYRLAVQQISRDIVDGTGGGVRTRSDVIAAVGLDRRIGSIVICSSVLVAAFGMTTLFAAPLIAVFGQGIVESPLLQILITFGGYVTAAGLYIRLSKRGVQFLDIERPTRTEVVVALATFGAILIVQLIGTGLTPSGGTALGTNMNVESVMLLLAIIVSGAFFIPVAEELLFRNILQKILSKNISAQIAIVSVSLVFMLLHIGNYSLTTPVQAGIGLSSVFVQSIVLGLAYERTENILVPISAHAIYNLIAYSTLTASLVG
;
A
#
# COMPACT_ATOMS: atom_id res chain seq x y z
N MET A 1 -16.84 -43.78 8.67
CA MET A 1 -16.66 -42.33 8.84
C MET A 1 -15.53 -41.96 9.80
N ALA A 2 -15.27 -42.71 10.88
CA ALA A 2 -14.18 -42.40 11.83
C ALA A 2 -12.76 -42.48 11.21
N ASP A 3 -12.52 -43.42 10.29
CA ASP A 3 -11.18 -43.63 9.68
C ASP A 3 -10.74 -42.51 8.73
N SER A 4 -11.68 -41.71 8.20
CA SER A 4 -11.39 -40.61 7.29
C SER A 4 -11.18 -39.26 7.98
N VAL A 5 -11.60 -39.09 9.24
CA VAL A 5 -11.54 -37.81 9.96
C VAL A 5 -10.11 -37.46 10.39
N ARG A 6 -9.36 -38.44 10.90
CA ARG A 6 -7.96 -38.23 11.36
C ARG A 6 -7.06 -37.70 10.23
N PRO A 7 -7.09 -38.28 9.01
CA PRO A 7 -6.36 -37.72 7.86
C PRO A 7 -6.77 -36.28 7.50
N ILE A 8 -8.07 -35.94 7.52
CA ILE A 8 -8.55 -34.58 7.22
C ILE A 8 -7.94 -33.57 8.19
N ILE A 9 -8.01 -33.85 9.49
CA ILE A 9 -7.47 -32.98 10.55
C ILE A 9 -5.95 -32.87 10.43
N ALA A 10 -5.26 -33.97 10.10
CA ALA A 10 -3.82 -33.96 9.90
C ALA A 10 -3.41 -33.02 8.74
N VAL A 11 -4.09 -33.10 7.59
CA VAL A 11 -3.84 -32.19 6.46
C VAL A 11 -4.13 -30.74 6.85
N ALA A 12 -5.30 -30.49 7.47
CA ALA A 12 -5.69 -29.13 7.85
C ALA A 12 -4.71 -28.49 8.85
N SER A 13 -4.33 -29.25 9.88
CA SER A 13 -3.38 -28.79 10.91
C SER A 13 -1.97 -28.61 10.37
N ALA A 14 -1.49 -29.48 9.47
CA ALA A 14 -0.21 -29.32 8.82
C ALA A 14 -0.16 -28.03 7.98
N ARG A 15 -1.21 -27.75 7.20
CA ARG A 15 -1.32 -26.53 6.39
C ARG A 15 -1.44 -25.27 7.26
N LEU A 16 -2.21 -25.30 8.35
CA LEU A 16 -2.27 -24.19 9.31
C LEU A 16 -0.91 -23.91 9.96
N ARG A 17 -0.19 -24.96 10.40
CA ARG A 17 1.16 -24.80 10.97
C ARG A 17 2.16 -24.27 9.94
N TYR A 18 2.04 -24.69 8.69
CA TYR A 18 2.85 -24.17 7.59
C TYR A 18 2.58 -22.68 7.37
N ASN A 19 1.32 -22.28 7.23
CA ASN A 19 0.94 -20.87 7.07
C ASN A 19 1.38 -20.02 8.26
N TYR A 20 1.21 -20.55 9.48
CA TYR A 20 1.65 -19.89 10.71
C TYR A 20 3.16 -19.69 10.69
N ARG A 21 3.94 -20.74 10.45
CA ARG A 21 5.42 -20.67 10.37
C ARG A 21 5.87 -19.71 9.27
N GLN A 22 5.30 -19.80 8.08
CA GLN A 22 5.64 -18.90 6.98
C GLN A 22 5.40 -17.43 7.33
N THR A 23 4.37 -17.15 8.15
CA THR A 23 4.05 -15.81 8.63
C THR A 23 4.97 -15.39 9.78
N THR A 24 5.22 -16.26 10.76
CA THR A 24 6.05 -15.95 11.94
C THR A 24 7.54 -15.90 11.64
N ASP A 25 8.02 -16.76 10.73
CA ASP A 25 9.40 -16.75 10.24
C ASP A 25 9.68 -15.43 9.50
N LYS A 26 8.65 -14.85 8.89
CA LYS A 26 8.62 -13.48 8.38
C LYS A 26 8.11 -12.51 9.45
N ALA A 27 8.86 -12.34 10.55
CA ALA A 27 8.52 -11.47 11.69
C ALA A 27 7.86 -10.10 11.34
N PRO A 28 8.28 -9.36 10.29
CA PRO A 28 7.56 -8.20 9.76
C PRO A 28 6.07 -8.39 9.50
N LEU A 29 5.74 -9.50 8.83
CA LEU A 29 4.41 -9.81 8.33
C LEU A 29 3.52 -10.25 9.49
N ALA A 30 4.06 -11.04 10.42
CA ALA A 30 3.36 -11.42 11.66
C ALA A 30 3.05 -10.19 12.53
N ALA A 31 4.01 -9.28 12.69
CA ALA A 31 3.80 -8.03 13.43
C ALA A 31 2.72 -7.17 12.77
N LEU A 32 2.79 -6.98 11.44
CA LEU A 32 1.78 -6.23 10.69
C LEU A 32 0.37 -6.83 10.85
N MET A 33 0.22 -8.14 10.69
CA MET A 33 -1.08 -8.80 10.86
C MET A 33 -1.60 -8.66 12.29
N GLY A 34 -0.72 -8.80 13.29
CA GLY A 34 -1.08 -8.58 14.69
C GLY A 34 -1.54 -7.15 14.98
N VAL A 35 -0.82 -6.14 14.49
CA VAL A 35 -1.20 -4.73 14.65
C VAL A 35 -2.50 -4.43 13.91
N ILE A 36 -2.73 -4.96 12.70
CA ILE A 36 -4.00 -4.80 11.99
C ILE A 36 -5.15 -5.38 12.84
N VAL A 37 -5.02 -6.61 13.35
CA VAL A 37 -6.08 -7.22 14.18
C VAL A 37 -6.32 -6.41 15.46
N VAL A 38 -5.27 -5.92 16.11
CA VAL A 38 -5.38 -5.08 17.31
C VAL A 38 -6.05 -3.74 17.00
N VAL A 39 -5.62 -3.05 15.94
CA VAL A 39 -6.20 -1.76 15.51
C VAL A 39 -7.67 -1.93 15.14
N LEU A 40 -8.00 -2.93 14.32
CA LEU A 40 -9.39 -3.26 13.97
C LEU A 40 -10.24 -3.53 15.23
N SER A 41 -9.71 -4.31 16.17
CA SER A 41 -10.39 -4.63 17.43
C SER A 41 -10.56 -3.40 18.33
N TRP A 42 -9.54 -2.53 18.39
CA TRP A 42 -9.54 -1.32 19.20
C TRP A 42 -10.56 -0.29 18.72
N ILE A 43 -10.69 -0.14 17.40
CA ILE A 43 -11.63 0.79 16.77
C ILE A 43 -13.09 0.42 17.07
N LEU A 44 -13.37 -0.89 17.15
CA LEU A 44 -14.68 -1.40 17.50
C LEU A 44 -15.07 -1.11 18.97
N ILE A 45 -14.08 -0.84 19.84
CA ILE A 45 -14.26 -0.68 21.29
C ILE A 45 -14.43 0.79 21.73
N LEU A 46 -13.91 1.76 20.97
CA LEU A 46 -13.80 3.14 21.46
C LEU A 46 -15.15 3.89 21.56
N PRO A 47 -15.42 4.58 22.69
CA PRO A 47 -16.66 5.33 22.95
C PRO A 47 -16.76 6.70 22.23
N GLY A 48 -16.17 6.84 21.04
CA GLY A 48 -16.20 8.11 20.28
C GLY A 48 -16.06 7.95 18.76
N GLY A 49 -16.01 6.73 18.24
CA GLY A 49 -16.11 6.46 16.80
C GLY A 49 -17.41 5.73 16.49
N GLU A 50 -17.75 5.60 15.20
CA GLU A 50 -18.85 4.76 14.69
C GLU A 50 -18.53 3.25 14.80
N GLY A 51 -18.09 2.81 15.98
CA GLY A 51 -17.74 1.42 16.30
C GLY A 51 -18.89 0.66 16.94
N ALA A 52 -18.66 -0.62 17.27
CA ALA A 52 -19.68 -1.49 17.85
C ALA A 52 -20.22 -0.98 19.21
N TYR A 53 -19.38 -0.31 20.02
CA TYR A 53 -19.84 0.33 21.25
C TYR A 53 -20.89 1.43 20.99
N HIS A 54 -20.64 2.31 20.00
CA HIS A 54 -21.54 3.41 19.65
C HIS A 54 -22.89 2.90 19.14
N TYR A 55 -22.89 1.89 18.26
CA TYR A 55 -24.15 1.27 17.84
C TYR A 55 -24.85 0.54 18.99
N GLY A 56 -24.10 0.04 19.98
CA GLY A 56 -24.66 -0.47 21.22
C GLY A 56 -25.39 0.61 22.01
N THR A 57 -24.79 1.79 22.20
CA THR A 57 -25.42 2.89 22.94
C THR A 57 -26.64 3.46 22.22
N MET A 58 -26.60 3.56 20.88
CA MET A 58 -27.76 3.93 20.06
C MET A 58 -28.90 2.91 20.21
N TYR A 59 -28.58 1.62 20.20
CA TYR A 59 -29.55 0.56 20.42
C TYR A 59 -30.19 0.65 21.82
N ALA A 60 -29.39 0.90 22.87
CA ALA A 60 -29.90 1.12 24.22
C ALA A 60 -30.76 2.40 24.32
N ALA A 61 -30.45 3.43 23.53
CA ALA A 61 -31.24 4.66 23.43
C ALA A 61 -32.57 4.47 22.66
N GLY A 62 -32.80 3.30 22.05
CA GLY A 62 -34.03 2.96 21.33
C GLY A 62 -33.97 3.17 19.82
N ASP A 63 -32.83 3.56 19.25
CA ASP A 63 -32.65 3.73 17.80
C ASP A 63 -32.35 2.38 17.09
N VAL A 64 -33.30 1.45 17.21
CA VAL A 64 -33.12 0.06 16.77
C VAL A 64 -33.06 -0.05 15.24
N ASP A 65 -33.82 0.77 14.51
CA ASP A 65 -33.89 0.69 13.04
C ASP A 65 -32.59 1.16 12.37
N SER A 66 -32.00 2.26 12.85
CA SER A 66 -30.72 2.76 12.34
C SER A 66 -29.58 1.77 12.60
N VAL A 67 -29.53 1.21 13.81
CA VAL A 67 -28.57 0.16 14.18
C VAL A 67 -28.75 -1.08 13.31
N SER A 68 -29.99 -1.52 13.10
CA SER A 68 -30.29 -2.71 12.31
C SER A 68 -29.88 -2.55 10.84
N ASN A 69 -30.16 -1.39 10.24
CA ASN A 69 -29.73 -1.09 8.88
C ASN A 69 -28.21 -1.07 8.76
N THR A 70 -27.52 -0.50 9.75
CA THR A 70 -26.06 -0.42 9.76
C THR A 70 -25.39 -1.78 9.94
N ILE A 71 -25.91 -2.64 10.82
CA ILE A 71 -25.40 -4.01 10.95
C ILE A 71 -25.65 -4.82 9.67
N ARG A 72 -26.78 -4.62 8.98
CA ARG A 72 -27.06 -5.27 7.69
C ARG A 72 -26.08 -4.84 6.60
N THR A 73 -25.88 -3.53 6.42
CA THR A 73 -24.95 -3.00 5.41
C THR A 73 -23.51 -3.44 5.72
N THR A 74 -23.10 -3.40 6.98
CA THR A 74 -21.76 -3.85 7.42
C THR A 74 -21.58 -5.35 7.22
N GLY A 75 -22.60 -6.17 7.52
CA GLY A 75 -22.58 -7.61 7.26
C GLY A 75 -22.37 -7.93 5.77
N VAL A 76 -23.06 -7.22 4.88
CA VAL A 76 -22.87 -7.36 3.42
C VAL A 76 -21.45 -6.94 3.00
N ARG A 77 -20.92 -5.83 3.54
CA ARG A 77 -19.54 -5.38 3.27
C ARG A 77 -18.51 -6.44 3.64
N ILE A 78 -18.60 -6.95 4.87
CA ILE A 78 -17.70 -7.99 5.40
C ILE A 78 -17.78 -9.25 4.52
N PHE A 79 -18.99 -9.69 4.17
CA PHE A 79 -19.18 -10.90 3.36
C PHE A 79 -18.52 -10.77 1.99
N VAL A 80 -18.83 -9.69 1.25
CA VAL A 80 -18.34 -9.49 -0.11
C VAL A 80 -16.83 -9.30 -0.13
N LEU A 81 -16.28 -8.52 0.81
CA LEU A 81 -14.84 -8.27 0.90
C LEU A 81 -14.06 -9.56 1.17
N ILE A 82 -14.48 -10.35 2.16
CA ILE A 82 -13.81 -11.60 2.51
C ILE A 82 -13.98 -12.61 1.39
N LEU A 83 -15.15 -12.70 0.76
CA LEU A 83 -15.37 -13.59 -0.38
C LEU A 83 -14.42 -13.26 -1.53
N LEU A 84 -14.32 -11.98 -1.89
CA LEU A 84 -13.42 -11.52 -2.94
C LEU A 84 -11.96 -11.90 -2.58
N MET A 85 -11.47 -11.53 -1.40
CA MET A 85 -10.12 -11.87 -0.94
C MET A 85 -9.84 -13.38 -0.93
N MET A 86 -10.81 -14.18 -0.50
CA MET A 86 -10.68 -15.64 -0.44
C MET A 86 -10.68 -16.28 -1.83
N VAL A 87 -11.44 -15.75 -2.79
CA VAL A 87 -11.40 -16.22 -4.18
C VAL A 87 -10.02 -15.97 -4.80
N PHE A 88 -9.46 -14.77 -4.63
CA PHE A 88 -8.12 -14.47 -5.13
C PHE A 88 -7.04 -15.29 -4.44
N ARG A 89 -7.15 -15.46 -3.12
CA ARG A 89 -6.26 -16.36 -2.38
C ARG A 89 -6.36 -17.79 -2.89
N ALA A 90 -7.56 -18.31 -3.10
CA ALA A 90 -7.76 -19.65 -3.64
C ALA A 90 -7.14 -19.77 -5.05
N ALA A 91 -7.44 -18.84 -5.96
CA ALA A 91 -6.90 -18.85 -7.32
C ALA A 91 -5.35 -18.90 -7.35
N ASN A 92 -4.68 -18.21 -6.42
CA ASN A 92 -3.21 -18.16 -6.37
C ASN A 92 -2.54 -19.29 -5.57
N THR A 93 -3.28 -20.02 -4.72
CA THR A 93 -2.69 -21.04 -3.82
C THR A 93 -3.00 -22.47 -4.23
N VAL A 94 -4.02 -22.65 -5.06
CA VAL A 94 -4.61 -23.96 -5.33
C VAL A 94 -3.92 -24.69 -6.49
N GLY A 95 -3.33 -23.95 -7.44
CA GLY A 95 -2.61 -24.49 -8.59
C GLY A 95 -1.24 -25.10 -8.28
N GLU A 96 -0.67 -24.81 -7.09
CA GLU A 96 0.65 -25.26 -6.66
C GLU A 96 0.54 -26.34 -5.56
N LEU A 97 0.86 -27.59 -5.91
CA LEU A 97 1.20 -28.59 -4.89
C LEU A 97 2.63 -28.30 -4.43
N ASP A 98 2.81 -27.54 -3.34
CA ASP A 98 4.13 -27.29 -2.76
C ASP A 98 4.84 -28.63 -2.53
N LYS A 99 6.12 -28.74 -2.97
CA LYS A 99 6.96 -29.93 -2.81
C LYS A 99 6.96 -30.45 -1.37
N ARG A 100 6.77 -29.57 -0.38
CA ARG A 100 6.67 -29.92 1.05
C ARG A 100 5.27 -30.39 1.47
N GLN A 101 4.21 -29.91 0.82
CA GLN A 101 2.83 -30.36 1.04
C GLN A 101 2.54 -31.70 0.35
N LEU A 102 3.24 -32.00 -0.74
CA LEU A 102 3.22 -33.30 -1.41
C LEU A 102 3.52 -34.45 -0.43
N PHE A 103 4.52 -34.31 0.43
CA PHE A 103 4.86 -35.36 1.41
C PHE A 103 3.73 -35.69 2.40
N ALA A 104 2.87 -34.72 2.73
CA ALA A 104 1.71 -34.94 3.60
C ALA A 104 0.49 -35.51 2.84
N SER A 105 0.46 -35.40 1.51
CA SER A 105 -0.66 -35.84 0.66
C SER A 105 -0.43 -37.17 -0.07
N ILE A 106 0.81 -37.71 -0.09
CA ILE A 106 1.18 -38.95 -0.80
C ILE A 106 0.30 -40.17 -0.43
N ASN A 107 -0.22 -40.25 0.80
CA ASN A 107 -1.05 -41.38 1.26
C ASN A 107 -2.53 -41.02 1.50
N VAL A 108 -2.99 -39.87 0.98
CA VAL A 108 -4.30 -39.33 1.31
C VAL A 108 -5.17 -39.23 0.07
N SER A 109 -6.42 -39.70 0.14
CA SER A 109 -7.34 -39.57 -1.00
C SER A 109 -7.61 -38.10 -1.31
N ARG A 110 -7.84 -37.78 -2.59
CA ARG A 110 -8.02 -36.39 -3.03
C ARG A 110 -9.14 -35.66 -2.28
N ARG A 111 -10.25 -36.35 -2.04
CA ARG A 111 -11.39 -35.80 -1.28
C ARG A 111 -10.93 -35.36 0.11
N ILE A 112 -10.17 -36.21 0.81
CA ILE A 112 -9.62 -35.88 2.14
C ILE A 112 -8.68 -34.67 2.06
N HIS A 113 -7.81 -34.61 1.05
CA HIS A 113 -6.88 -33.50 0.89
C HIS A 113 -7.62 -32.16 0.69
N ILE A 114 -8.59 -32.11 -0.22
CA ILE A 114 -9.40 -30.90 -0.48
C ILE A 114 -10.25 -30.52 0.71
N THR A 115 -10.86 -31.48 1.39
CA THR A 115 -11.57 -31.23 2.65
C THR A 115 -10.64 -30.63 3.71
N GLY A 116 -9.41 -31.14 3.83
CA GLY A 116 -8.39 -30.60 4.72
C GLY A 116 -7.97 -29.17 4.34
N ILE A 117 -7.86 -28.86 3.04
CA ILE A 117 -7.58 -27.51 2.54
C ILE A 117 -8.70 -26.54 2.94
N ILE A 118 -9.95 -26.83 2.59
CA ILE A 118 -11.08 -25.95 2.90
C ILE A 118 -11.19 -25.74 4.42
N LEU A 119 -11.05 -26.80 5.21
CA LEU A 119 -11.08 -26.73 6.67
C LEU A 119 -9.93 -25.88 7.25
N SER A 120 -8.72 -26.00 6.69
CA SER A 120 -7.59 -25.15 7.11
C SER A 120 -7.84 -23.68 6.85
N GLU A 121 -8.63 -23.36 5.83
CA GLU A 121 -8.88 -21.99 5.40
C GLU A 121 -10.05 -21.38 6.16
N CYS A 122 -11.03 -22.19 6.59
CA CYS A 122 -11.95 -21.82 7.68
C CYS A 122 -11.17 -21.52 8.97
N GLY A 123 -10.18 -22.34 9.34
CA GLY A 123 -9.35 -22.08 10.52
C GLY A 123 -8.53 -20.79 10.42
N LEU A 124 -7.93 -20.54 9.25
CA LEU A 124 -7.16 -19.32 8.98
C LEU A 124 -8.07 -18.08 9.04
N LEU A 125 -9.20 -18.11 8.32
CA LEU A 125 -10.16 -17.01 8.33
C LEU A 125 -10.72 -16.76 9.73
N GLY A 126 -11.02 -17.83 10.48
CA GLY A 126 -11.48 -17.74 11.87
C GLY A 126 -10.45 -17.06 12.78
N SER A 127 -9.16 -17.35 12.61
CA SER A 127 -8.11 -16.71 13.40
C SER A 127 -7.99 -15.19 13.17
N ILE A 128 -8.43 -14.71 12.01
CA ILE A 128 -8.39 -13.28 11.65
C ILE A 128 -9.71 -12.59 11.98
N LEU A 129 -10.86 -13.21 11.70
CA LEU A 129 -12.18 -12.59 11.79
C LEU A 129 -12.80 -12.70 13.20
N LEU A 130 -12.56 -13.80 13.92
CA LEU A 130 -13.23 -14.01 15.21
C LEU A 130 -12.66 -13.13 16.32
N VAL A 131 -11.40 -12.69 16.23
CA VAL A 131 -10.81 -11.78 17.24
C VAL A 131 -11.50 -10.41 17.21
N PRO A 132 -11.60 -9.70 16.06
CA PRO A 132 -12.43 -8.51 15.95
C PRO A 132 -13.90 -8.75 16.27
N ALA A 133 -14.46 -9.92 15.92
CA ALA A 133 -15.86 -10.23 16.25
C ALA A 133 -16.11 -10.33 17.77
N VAL A 134 -15.17 -10.91 18.54
CA VAL A 134 -15.24 -10.92 20.01
C VAL A 134 -15.13 -9.49 20.56
N ALA A 135 -14.22 -8.68 20.02
CA ALA A 135 -14.09 -7.27 20.42
C ALA A 135 -15.40 -6.49 20.15
N ALA A 136 -15.99 -6.64 18.96
CA ALA A 136 -17.28 -6.05 18.62
C ALA A 136 -18.41 -6.53 19.54
N ALA A 137 -18.46 -7.84 19.82
CA ALA A 137 -19.47 -8.43 20.71
C ALA A 137 -19.39 -7.87 22.13
N ILE A 138 -18.18 -7.76 22.69
CA ILE A 138 -17.96 -7.16 24.02
C ILE A 138 -18.35 -5.68 23.99
N ALA A 139 -17.85 -4.92 23.01
CA ALA A 139 -18.10 -3.49 22.88
C ALA A 139 -19.60 -3.17 22.73
N PHE A 140 -20.29 -3.87 21.82
CA PHE A 140 -21.73 -3.73 21.64
C PHE A 140 -22.49 -4.18 22.89
N GLY A 141 -22.11 -5.29 23.52
CA GLY A 141 -22.76 -5.77 24.73
C GLY A 141 -22.66 -4.79 25.90
N ILE A 142 -21.52 -4.13 26.06
CA ILE A 142 -21.33 -3.05 27.04
C ILE A 142 -22.18 -1.83 26.66
N GLY A 143 -22.09 -1.35 25.40
CA GLY A 143 -22.82 -0.17 24.95
C GLY A 143 -24.34 -0.32 24.99
N SER A 144 -24.84 -1.51 24.62
CA SER A 144 -26.27 -1.86 24.63
C SER A 144 -26.81 -2.28 26.00
N ALA A 145 -25.92 -2.44 26.99
CA ALA A 145 -26.23 -3.10 28.27
C ALA A 145 -26.91 -4.47 28.10
N SER A 146 -26.64 -5.18 27.00
CA SER A 146 -27.28 -6.45 26.65
C SER A 146 -26.25 -7.52 26.28
N VAL A 147 -26.07 -8.50 27.17
CA VAL A 147 -25.21 -9.66 26.93
C VAL A 147 -25.68 -10.44 25.69
N ILE A 148 -27.00 -10.55 25.49
CA ILE A 148 -27.60 -11.27 24.36
C ILE A 148 -27.22 -10.58 23.04
N GLY A 149 -27.21 -9.25 23.01
CA GLY A 149 -26.79 -8.49 21.82
C GLY A 149 -25.35 -8.78 21.41
N GLY A 150 -24.43 -8.79 22.39
CA GLY A 150 -23.04 -9.20 22.15
C GLY A 150 -22.90 -10.64 21.65
N VAL A 151 -23.60 -11.58 22.30
CA VAL A 151 -23.60 -13.00 21.90
C VAL A 151 -24.14 -13.19 20.48
N SER A 152 -25.19 -12.44 20.11
CA SER A 152 -25.76 -12.44 18.76
C SER A 152 -24.70 -12.11 17.71
N LEU A 153 -23.96 -11.00 17.90
CA LEU A 153 -22.93 -10.57 16.96
C LEU A 153 -21.83 -11.62 16.79
N PHE A 154 -21.36 -12.21 17.89
CA PHE A 154 -20.31 -13.23 17.84
C PHE A 154 -20.76 -14.51 17.13
N LEU A 155 -21.91 -15.07 17.52
CA LEU A 155 -22.44 -16.27 16.89
C LEU A 155 -22.78 -16.04 15.42
N GLY A 156 -23.30 -14.85 15.10
CA GLY A 156 -23.61 -14.48 13.73
C GLY A 156 -22.39 -14.26 12.84
N ALA A 157 -21.18 -14.09 13.40
CA ALA A 157 -19.94 -14.06 12.64
C ALA A 157 -19.47 -15.45 12.19
N LEU A 158 -19.90 -16.54 12.85
CA LEU A 158 -19.46 -17.91 12.55
C LEU A 158 -19.80 -18.36 11.11
N PRO A 159 -21.01 -18.10 10.56
CA PRO A 159 -21.32 -18.46 9.18
C PRO A 159 -20.42 -17.80 8.14
N PHE A 160 -19.87 -16.61 8.39
CA PHE A 160 -18.90 -15.98 7.48
C PHE A 160 -17.63 -16.85 7.36
N VAL A 161 -17.13 -17.36 8.48
CA VAL A 161 -15.93 -18.21 8.53
C VAL A 161 -16.18 -19.56 7.84
N LEU A 162 -17.40 -20.09 7.93
CA LEU A 162 -17.75 -21.41 7.40
C LEU A 162 -18.16 -21.37 5.93
N VAL A 163 -18.94 -20.38 5.50
CA VAL A 163 -19.49 -20.32 4.14
C VAL A 163 -18.47 -19.76 3.15
N VAL A 164 -17.74 -18.72 3.52
CA VAL A 164 -16.90 -18.00 2.55
C VAL A 164 -15.81 -18.89 1.93
N PRO A 165 -15.01 -19.65 2.69
CA PRO A 165 -14.01 -20.56 2.09
C PRO A 165 -14.68 -21.65 1.24
N VAL A 166 -15.83 -22.16 1.67
CA VAL A 166 -16.59 -23.19 0.95
C VAL A 166 -17.02 -22.69 -0.43
N VAL A 167 -17.43 -21.42 -0.55
CA VAL A 167 -17.79 -20.82 -1.84
C VAL A 167 -16.55 -20.44 -2.65
N ALA A 168 -15.52 -19.90 -2.00
CA ALA A 168 -14.35 -19.35 -2.68
C ALA A 168 -13.47 -20.40 -3.37
N TYR A 169 -13.27 -21.56 -2.75
CA TYR A 169 -12.35 -22.59 -3.25
C TYR A 169 -12.72 -23.18 -4.62
N PRO A 170 -13.97 -23.60 -4.90
CA PRO A 170 -14.32 -24.09 -6.23
C PRO A 170 -14.17 -23.00 -7.30
N ILE A 171 -14.44 -21.73 -6.96
CA ILE A 171 -14.21 -20.59 -7.88
C ILE A 171 -12.71 -20.41 -8.14
N GLY A 172 -11.87 -20.49 -7.10
CA GLY A 172 -10.41 -20.40 -7.25
C GLY A 172 -9.83 -21.52 -8.12
N PHE A 173 -10.25 -22.77 -7.89
CA PHE A 173 -9.91 -23.90 -8.75
C PHE A 173 -10.37 -23.69 -10.20
N PHE A 174 -11.56 -23.12 -10.40
CA PHE A 174 -12.09 -22.84 -11.73
C PHE A 174 -11.28 -21.76 -12.46
N ILE A 175 -10.89 -20.70 -11.76
CA ILE A 175 -10.02 -19.65 -12.31
C ILE A 175 -8.68 -20.24 -12.74
N ASP A 176 -8.03 -21.01 -11.88
CA ASP A 176 -6.74 -21.63 -12.20
C ASP A 176 -6.86 -22.67 -13.35
N TYR A 177 -7.96 -23.42 -13.38
CA TYR A 177 -8.31 -24.33 -14.47
C TYR A 177 -8.38 -23.62 -15.83
N LEU A 178 -8.99 -22.42 -15.87
CA LEU A 178 -9.08 -21.59 -17.07
C LEU A 178 -7.71 -21.01 -17.45
N ILE A 179 -6.94 -20.51 -16.48
CA ILE A 179 -5.60 -19.96 -16.70
C ILE A 179 -4.69 -21.00 -17.36
N LYS A 180 -4.66 -22.23 -16.86
CA LYS A 180 -3.80 -23.29 -17.39
C LYS A 180 -4.19 -23.78 -18.80
N ARG A 181 -5.45 -23.60 -19.20
CA ARG A 181 -5.96 -23.98 -20.54
C ARG A 181 -5.97 -22.84 -21.55
N ALA A 182 -5.84 -21.60 -21.11
CA ALA A 182 -5.83 -20.45 -22.00
C ALA A 182 -4.49 -20.35 -22.75
N PRO A 183 -4.49 -20.12 -24.08
CA PRO A 183 -3.27 -19.78 -24.80
C PRO A 183 -2.70 -18.48 -24.20
N GLY A 184 -1.43 -18.51 -23.77
CA GLY A 184 -0.85 -17.39 -23.03
C GLY A 184 -1.38 -17.22 -21.60
N GLY A 185 -1.75 -18.32 -20.92
CA GLY A 185 -2.30 -18.34 -19.56
C GLY A 185 -1.64 -17.43 -18.53
N GLN A 186 -0.31 -17.22 -18.59
CA GLN A 186 0.37 -16.28 -17.70
C GLN A 186 -0.14 -14.83 -17.85
N MET A 187 -0.42 -14.37 -19.07
CA MET A 187 -0.99 -13.05 -19.31
C MET A 187 -2.42 -12.97 -18.79
N VAL A 188 -3.20 -14.04 -18.98
CA VAL A 188 -4.56 -14.13 -18.42
C VAL A 188 -4.50 -14.05 -16.89
N SER A 189 -3.57 -14.74 -16.23
CA SER A 189 -3.36 -14.66 -14.78
C SER A 189 -3.05 -13.23 -14.32
N VAL A 190 -2.10 -12.55 -14.99
CA VAL A 190 -1.74 -11.16 -14.69
C VAL A 190 -2.92 -10.20 -14.88
N LEU A 191 -3.68 -10.34 -15.97
CA LEU A 191 -4.85 -9.51 -16.27
C LEU A 191 -6.01 -9.77 -15.31
N LEU A 192 -6.27 -11.03 -14.95
CA LEU A 192 -7.26 -11.40 -13.94
C LEU A 192 -6.86 -10.88 -12.56
N GLY A 193 -5.57 -10.96 -12.21
CA GLY A 193 -5.03 -10.37 -10.98
C GLY A 193 -5.20 -8.85 -10.94
N LEU A 194 -4.87 -8.16 -12.04
CA LEU A 194 -5.07 -6.72 -12.18
C LEU A 194 -6.56 -6.34 -12.07
N GLY A 195 -7.43 -7.02 -12.81
CA GLY A 195 -8.88 -6.79 -12.79
C GLY A 195 -9.49 -7.06 -11.42
N PHE A 196 -9.02 -8.12 -10.74
CA PHE A 196 -9.37 -8.42 -9.36
C PHE A 196 -8.97 -7.29 -8.41
N MET A 197 -7.72 -6.82 -8.48
CA MET A 197 -7.26 -5.71 -7.62
C MET A 197 -8.07 -4.44 -7.88
N LEU A 198 -8.34 -4.09 -9.13
CA LEU A 198 -9.19 -2.95 -9.48
C LEU A 198 -10.60 -3.11 -8.90
N THR A 199 -11.22 -4.28 -9.05
CA THR A 199 -12.55 -4.57 -8.50
C THR A 199 -12.56 -4.45 -6.98
N TYR A 200 -11.52 -4.97 -6.32
CA TYR A 200 -11.33 -4.87 -4.88
C TYR A 200 -11.27 -3.41 -4.43
N PHE A 201 -10.39 -2.60 -5.02
CA PHE A 201 -10.28 -1.19 -4.64
C PHE A 201 -11.52 -0.37 -4.98
N LEU A 202 -12.15 -0.62 -6.14
CA LEU A 202 -13.41 0.05 -6.48
C LEU A 202 -14.53 -0.29 -5.51
N LEU A 203 -14.61 -1.54 -5.04
CA LEU A 203 -15.58 -1.95 -4.03
C LEU A 203 -15.35 -1.25 -2.69
N ILE A 204 -14.08 -1.04 -2.29
CA ILE A 204 -13.72 -0.27 -1.09
C ILE A 204 -14.11 1.20 -1.26
N ILE A 205 -13.81 1.80 -2.41
CA ILE A 205 -14.03 3.22 -2.64
C ILE A 205 -15.52 3.54 -2.80
N ARG A 206 -16.29 2.64 -3.41
CA ARG A 206 -17.72 2.81 -3.72
C ARG A 206 -18.62 1.96 -2.85
N SER A 207 -18.13 1.48 -1.71
CA SER A 207 -18.92 0.65 -0.78
C SER A 207 -20.25 1.32 -0.44
N ASP A 208 -20.25 2.63 -0.23
CA ASP A 208 -21.44 3.41 0.15
C ASP A 208 -22.50 3.49 -0.97
N SER A 209 -22.10 3.33 -2.23
CA SER A 209 -23.03 3.30 -3.38
C SER A 209 -23.40 1.88 -3.83
N ILE A 210 -22.48 0.91 -3.70
CA ILE A 210 -22.66 -0.46 -4.18
C ILE A 210 -23.45 -1.30 -3.16
N VAL A 211 -23.10 -1.19 -1.87
CA VAL A 211 -23.66 -2.05 -0.83
C VAL A 211 -25.18 -1.89 -0.67
N PRO A 212 -25.78 -0.68 -0.72
CA PRO A 212 -27.23 -0.55 -0.66
C PRO A 212 -27.98 -1.35 -1.74
N LEU A 213 -27.39 -1.49 -2.94
CA LEU A 213 -27.95 -2.30 -4.02
C LEU A 213 -27.88 -3.80 -3.69
N LEU A 214 -26.85 -4.22 -2.96
CA LEU A 214 -26.66 -5.61 -2.53
C LEU A 214 -27.51 -5.97 -1.31
N VAL A 215 -27.91 -5.01 -0.49
CA VAL A 215 -28.78 -5.24 0.68
C VAL A 215 -30.16 -5.76 0.28
N VAL A 216 -30.65 -5.44 -0.92
CA VAL A 216 -31.92 -5.96 -1.45
C VAL A 216 -31.82 -7.46 -1.85
N THR A 217 -30.59 -7.99 -1.98
CA THR A 217 -30.35 -9.40 -2.32
C THR A 217 -30.32 -10.28 -1.06
N PRO A 218 -30.34 -11.62 -1.20
CA PRO A 218 -30.16 -12.54 -0.07
C PRO A 218 -28.84 -12.37 0.72
N LEU A 219 -27.90 -11.53 0.26
CA LEU A 219 -26.70 -11.19 1.03
C LEU A 219 -27.01 -10.45 2.32
N SER A 220 -28.12 -9.70 2.41
CA SER A 220 -28.52 -9.01 3.65
C SER A 220 -28.86 -9.97 4.79
N LEU A 221 -29.15 -11.25 4.48
CA LEU A 221 -29.38 -12.28 5.49
C LEU A 221 -28.15 -12.50 6.39
N TYR A 222 -26.94 -12.22 5.91
CA TYR A 222 -25.73 -12.24 6.74
C TYR A 222 -25.76 -11.16 7.83
N GLY A 223 -26.43 -10.04 7.57
CA GLY A 223 -26.76 -9.02 8.56
C GLY A 223 -27.80 -9.51 9.58
N ASP A 224 -28.87 -10.13 9.10
CA ASP A 224 -29.94 -10.67 9.96
C ASP A 224 -29.41 -11.72 10.94
N VAL A 225 -28.44 -12.53 10.52
CA VAL A 225 -27.81 -13.55 11.36
C VAL A 225 -27.00 -12.92 12.51
N LEU A 226 -26.32 -11.80 12.27
CA LEU A 226 -25.61 -11.04 13.32
C LEU A 226 -26.57 -10.51 14.40
N MET A 227 -27.81 -10.23 14.04
CA MET A 227 -28.81 -9.66 14.94
C MET A 227 -29.86 -10.67 15.42
N SER A 228 -29.72 -11.95 15.05
CA SER A 228 -30.77 -12.96 15.20
C SER A 228 -31.24 -13.19 16.65
N LEU A 229 -30.41 -12.92 17.65
CA LEU A 229 -30.77 -13.04 19.07
C LEU A 229 -31.09 -11.68 19.72
N MET A 230 -30.93 -10.57 19.01
CA MET A 230 -31.13 -9.24 19.57
C MET A 230 -32.64 -9.00 19.86
N PRO A 231 -33.00 -8.57 21.07
CA PRO A 231 -34.40 -8.27 21.38
C PRO A 231 -34.89 -7.08 20.53
N ASN A 232 -36.19 -7.01 20.25
CA ASN A 232 -36.83 -5.89 19.54
C ASN A 232 -36.28 -5.60 18.12
N VAL A 233 -35.44 -6.47 17.54
CA VAL A 233 -34.97 -6.36 16.15
C VAL A 233 -35.82 -7.24 15.24
N THR A 234 -36.24 -6.70 14.11
CA THR A 234 -36.91 -7.50 13.08
C THR A 234 -35.87 -8.19 12.19
N VAL A 235 -35.90 -9.51 12.14
CA VAL A 235 -35.03 -10.34 11.29
C VAL A 235 -35.86 -11.32 10.47
N TYR A 236 -35.40 -11.66 9.26
CA TYR A 236 -36.04 -12.71 8.48
C TYR A 236 -35.61 -14.09 8.99
N THR A 237 -36.38 -14.64 9.94
CA THR A 237 -36.05 -15.88 10.70
C THR A 237 -35.82 -17.11 9.81
N ALA A 238 -36.58 -17.24 8.71
CA ALA A 238 -36.36 -18.31 7.74
C ALA A 238 -35.00 -18.17 7.03
N GLY A 239 -34.55 -16.96 6.75
CA GLY A 239 -33.23 -16.69 6.16
C GLY A 239 -32.08 -16.92 7.13
N VAL A 240 -32.26 -16.58 8.42
CA VAL A 240 -31.29 -16.91 9.48
C VAL A 240 -31.10 -18.44 9.56
N SER A 241 -32.21 -19.18 9.57
CA SER A 241 -32.19 -20.64 9.59
C SER A 241 -31.53 -21.22 8.34
N LEU A 242 -31.78 -20.63 7.17
CA LEU A 242 -31.14 -21.01 5.91
C LEU A 242 -29.61 -20.85 6.00
N ILE A 243 -29.11 -19.69 6.46
CA ILE A 243 -27.67 -19.46 6.61
C ILE A 243 -27.03 -20.42 7.62
N ALA A 244 -27.72 -20.75 8.71
CA ALA A 244 -27.20 -21.70 9.70
C ALA A 244 -27.01 -23.12 9.10
N VAL A 245 -27.89 -23.54 8.19
CA VAL A 245 -27.83 -24.85 7.52
C VAL A 245 -26.93 -24.82 6.27
N LEU A 246 -26.73 -23.65 5.67
CA LEU A 246 -26.02 -23.47 4.40
C LEU A 246 -24.61 -24.11 4.38
N PRO A 247 -23.75 -23.98 5.42
CA PRO A 247 -22.46 -24.66 5.46
C PRO A 247 -22.57 -26.18 5.32
N LEU A 248 -23.58 -26.80 5.93
CA LEU A 248 -23.75 -28.27 5.90
C LEU A 248 -24.09 -28.78 4.50
N VAL A 249 -24.79 -27.97 3.71
CA VAL A 249 -25.17 -28.30 2.32
C VAL A 249 -24.06 -27.94 1.34
N LEU A 250 -23.48 -26.74 1.46
CA LEU A 250 -22.48 -26.26 0.51
C LEU A 250 -21.13 -26.97 0.67
N PHE A 251 -20.77 -27.42 1.87
CA PHE A 251 -19.46 -28.01 2.12
C PHE A 251 -19.21 -29.30 1.29
N PRO A 252 -20.11 -30.31 1.28
CA PRO A 252 -19.96 -31.48 0.41
C PRO A 252 -19.94 -31.12 -1.07
N VAL A 253 -20.78 -30.17 -1.51
CA VAL A 253 -20.84 -29.71 -2.91
C VAL A 253 -19.53 -29.07 -3.33
N SER A 254 -18.97 -28.21 -2.47
CA SER A 254 -17.69 -27.54 -2.69
C SER A 254 -16.53 -28.53 -2.78
N VAL A 255 -16.48 -29.52 -1.87
CA VAL A 255 -15.46 -30.59 -1.91
C VAL A 255 -15.57 -31.39 -3.21
N TYR A 256 -16.78 -31.71 -3.66
CA TYR A 256 -16.99 -32.43 -4.91
C TYR A 256 -16.57 -31.61 -6.13
N ALA A 257 -17.05 -30.37 -6.25
CA ALA A 257 -16.73 -29.47 -7.35
C ALA A 257 -15.22 -29.16 -7.43
N SER A 258 -14.61 -28.84 -6.29
CA SER A 258 -13.17 -28.63 -6.19
C SER A 258 -12.39 -29.90 -6.55
N GLY A 259 -12.88 -31.08 -6.15
CA GLY A 259 -12.28 -32.38 -6.49
C GLY A 259 -12.26 -32.69 -7.98
N TRP A 260 -13.32 -32.32 -8.69
CA TRP A 260 -13.42 -32.45 -10.14
C TRP A 260 -12.52 -31.45 -10.86
N LEU A 261 -12.49 -30.19 -10.42
CA LEU A 261 -11.61 -29.17 -11.02
C LEU A 261 -10.13 -29.45 -10.77
N ALA A 262 -9.79 -29.97 -9.59
CA ALA A 262 -8.43 -30.34 -9.21
C ALA A 262 -7.80 -31.36 -10.16
N ASP A 263 -8.58 -32.27 -10.74
CA ASP A 263 -8.08 -33.19 -11.78
C ASP A 263 -7.48 -32.42 -12.96
N GLY A 264 -8.28 -31.50 -13.48
CA GLY A 264 -7.90 -30.70 -14.63
C GLY A 264 -6.82 -29.66 -14.34
N VAL A 265 -6.61 -29.29 -13.08
CA VAL A 265 -5.62 -28.31 -12.63
C VAL A 265 -4.27 -28.96 -12.31
N TRP A 266 -4.27 -30.09 -11.58
CA TRP A 266 -3.04 -30.73 -11.11
C TRP A 266 -2.47 -31.74 -12.09
N TYR A 267 -3.32 -32.42 -12.86
CA TYR A 267 -2.92 -33.54 -13.72
C TYR A 267 -3.29 -33.35 -15.19
N GLY A 268 -4.04 -32.29 -15.51
CA GLY A 268 -4.42 -31.97 -16.89
C GLY A 268 -3.24 -31.44 -17.71
N PRO A 269 -3.23 -31.69 -19.03
CA PRO A 269 -2.26 -31.06 -19.91
C PRO A 269 -2.44 -29.53 -19.91
N GLU A 270 -1.34 -28.78 -19.82
CA GLU A 270 -1.34 -27.32 -19.87
C GLU A 270 -1.26 -26.84 -21.33
N ALA A 271 -1.89 -25.71 -21.65
CA ALA A 271 -1.90 -25.19 -23.03
C ALA A 271 -0.51 -24.82 -23.57
N ASN A 272 0.45 -24.54 -22.67
CA ASN A 272 1.81 -24.12 -23.01
C ASN A 272 2.88 -25.16 -22.63
N THR A 273 2.53 -26.40 -22.25
CA THR A 273 3.56 -27.45 -22.17
C THR A 273 4.16 -27.60 -23.56
N PRO A 274 5.48 -27.39 -23.73
CA PRO A 274 6.12 -27.74 -25.00
C PRO A 274 5.83 -29.22 -25.21
N THR A 275 5.02 -29.55 -26.21
CA THR A 275 5.08 -30.90 -26.75
C THR A 275 6.54 -31.14 -27.10
N ALA A 276 7.07 -32.30 -26.71
CA ALA A 276 8.36 -32.78 -27.18
C ALA A 276 8.27 -33.07 -28.69
N THR A 277 8.05 -32.02 -29.48
CA THR A 277 7.97 -32.02 -30.93
C THR A 277 9.28 -31.46 -31.44
N ASP A 278 10.06 -32.37 -32.01
CA ASP A 278 11.25 -32.22 -32.84
C ASP A 278 12.25 -31.08 -32.51
N PRO A 279 13.48 -31.41 -32.06
CA PRO A 279 14.60 -30.46 -32.05
C PRO A 279 14.82 -29.79 -33.41
N ASP A 280 14.43 -30.46 -34.49
CA ASP A 280 14.64 -30.04 -35.87
C ASP A 280 13.81 -28.80 -36.28
N ASN A 281 12.76 -28.44 -35.53
CA ASN A 281 11.97 -27.23 -35.81
C ASN A 281 12.45 -25.97 -35.06
N GLU A 282 13.25 -26.12 -34.00
CA GLU A 282 13.86 -24.97 -33.31
C GLU A 282 15.03 -24.37 -34.12
N GLU A 283 15.71 -25.19 -34.93
CA GLU A 283 16.77 -24.72 -35.85
C GLU A 283 16.22 -23.81 -36.97
N THR A 284 14.95 -23.95 -37.37
CA THR A 284 14.32 -23.09 -38.39
C THR A 284 13.85 -21.72 -37.89
N ALA A 285 13.93 -21.43 -36.60
CA ALA A 285 13.52 -20.13 -36.03
C ALA A 285 14.65 -19.07 -36.02
N ILE A 286 15.83 -19.41 -36.53
CA ILE A 286 16.84 -18.42 -36.93
C ILE A 286 16.58 -18.10 -38.40
N SER A 287 15.45 -17.45 -38.70
CA SER A 287 15.44 -16.64 -39.92
C SER A 287 16.54 -15.61 -39.70
N PRO A 288 17.55 -15.48 -40.59
CA PRO A 288 18.39 -14.30 -40.55
C PRO A 288 17.41 -13.15 -40.63
N LEU A 289 17.33 -12.34 -39.56
CA LEU A 289 16.61 -11.08 -39.61
C LEU A 289 17.10 -10.42 -40.89
N LYS A 290 16.26 -10.39 -41.94
CA LYS A 290 16.56 -9.67 -43.16
C LYS A 290 17.11 -8.34 -42.69
N GLU A 291 18.36 -8.07 -43.03
CA GLU A 291 19.07 -6.82 -42.77
C GLU A 291 18.21 -5.68 -43.31
N THR A 292 17.25 -5.30 -42.51
CA THR A 292 16.52 -4.06 -42.63
C THR A 292 17.27 -3.16 -41.69
N ASP A 293 17.60 -1.98 -42.19
CA ASP A 293 18.40 -0.89 -41.62
C ASP A 293 17.74 -0.29 -40.35
N THR A 294 17.17 -1.14 -39.51
CA THR A 294 16.54 -0.82 -38.25
C THR A 294 17.63 -0.72 -37.20
N SER A 295 17.74 0.46 -36.59
CA SER A 295 18.63 0.71 -35.44
C SER A 295 18.58 -0.44 -34.43
N ARG A 296 19.75 -0.94 -34.02
CA ARG A 296 19.90 -2.06 -33.08
C ARG A 296 19.14 -1.83 -31.77
N SER A 297 18.99 -0.58 -31.34
CA SER A 297 18.15 -0.19 -30.19
C SER A 297 16.68 -0.56 -30.36
N ILE A 298 16.13 -0.41 -31.58
CA ILE A 298 14.73 -0.78 -31.89
C ILE A 298 14.57 -2.30 -31.82
N THR A 299 15.58 -3.07 -32.25
CA THR A 299 15.58 -4.52 -32.14
C THR A 299 15.54 -4.96 -30.67
N VAL A 300 16.39 -4.37 -29.81
CA VAL A 300 16.36 -4.62 -28.35
C VAL A 300 15.01 -4.24 -27.75
N ALA A 301 14.41 -3.12 -28.17
CA ALA A 301 13.10 -2.71 -27.71
C ALA A 301 11.99 -3.72 -28.09
N LYS A 302 11.97 -4.16 -29.36
CA LYS A 302 11.03 -5.18 -29.86
C LYS A 302 11.18 -6.50 -29.10
N LEU A 303 12.40 -6.94 -28.85
CA LEU A 303 12.67 -8.16 -28.08
C LEU A 303 12.18 -8.04 -26.64
N THR A 304 12.43 -6.90 -25.99
CA THR A 304 11.98 -6.65 -24.62
C THR A 304 10.46 -6.66 -24.51
N ILE A 305 9.74 -6.03 -25.45
CA ILE A 305 8.26 -6.07 -25.49
C ILE A 305 7.76 -7.50 -25.73
N ARG A 306 8.37 -8.25 -26.67
CA ARG A 306 8.00 -9.65 -26.92
C ARG A 306 8.24 -10.53 -25.69
N GLN A 307 9.33 -10.31 -24.97
CA GLN A 307 9.63 -11.00 -23.71
C GLN A 307 8.58 -10.69 -22.65
N ALA A 308 8.16 -9.42 -22.50
CA ALA A 308 7.09 -9.04 -21.58
C ALA A 308 5.74 -9.66 -21.93
N ILE A 309 5.42 -9.82 -23.22
CA ILE A 309 4.19 -10.50 -23.65
C ILE A 309 4.26 -12.00 -23.34
N ARG A 310 5.42 -12.64 -23.56
CA ARG A 310 5.60 -14.08 -23.33
C ARG A 310 5.77 -14.44 -21.85
N SER A 311 6.28 -13.52 -21.04
CA SER A 311 6.56 -13.70 -19.61
C SER A 311 6.09 -12.47 -18.81
N PRO A 312 4.77 -12.22 -18.73
CA PRO A 312 4.19 -11.02 -18.15
C PRO A 312 4.41 -10.90 -16.64
N TYR A 313 4.83 -11.97 -15.97
CA TYR A 313 5.27 -11.91 -14.57
C TYR A 313 6.37 -10.89 -14.31
N MET A 314 7.16 -10.51 -15.33
CA MET A 314 8.14 -9.41 -15.18
C MET A 314 7.49 -8.04 -14.93
N LEU A 315 6.19 -7.90 -15.17
CA LEU A 315 5.40 -6.68 -14.94
C LEU A 315 4.72 -6.64 -13.56
N ILE A 316 4.91 -7.65 -12.72
CA ILE A 316 4.18 -7.78 -11.45
C ILE A 316 4.38 -6.57 -10.52
N PHE A 317 5.52 -5.90 -10.58
CA PHE A 317 5.81 -4.68 -9.80
C PHE A 317 5.19 -3.41 -10.39
N ALA A 318 4.81 -3.41 -11.67
CA ALA A 318 4.04 -2.32 -12.26
C ALA A 318 2.56 -2.37 -11.82
N ILE A 319 2.02 -3.56 -11.50
CA ILE A 319 0.59 -3.75 -11.17
C ILE A 319 0.13 -2.85 -10.01
N PRO A 320 0.81 -2.78 -8.84
CA PRO A 320 0.39 -1.87 -7.77
C PRO A 320 0.35 -0.40 -8.20
N GLY A 321 1.32 0.05 -9.00
CA GLY A 321 1.33 1.40 -9.57
C GLY A 321 0.16 1.64 -10.52
N ILE A 322 -0.11 0.70 -11.43
CA ILE A 322 -1.25 0.75 -12.38
C ILE A 322 -2.58 0.83 -11.63
N VAL A 323 -2.77 -0.02 -10.61
CA VAL A 323 -3.99 -0.05 -9.79
C VAL A 323 -4.15 1.27 -9.05
N ALA A 324 -3.10 1.76 -8.41
CA ALA A 324 -3.13 3.02 -7.68
C ALA A 324 -3.41 4.22 -8.61
N THR A 325 -2.84 4.24 -9.81
CA THR A 325 -3.13 5.24 -10.86
C THR A 325 -4.59 5.18 -11.29
N ALA A 326 -5.12 3.99 -11.58
CA ALA A 326 -6.50 3.82 -11.99
C ALA A 326 -7.47 4.24 -10.88
N VAL A 327 -7.15 3.91 -9.63
CA VAL A 327 -7.88 4.35 -8.44
C VAL A 327 -7.88 5.87 -8.31
N ALA A 328 -6.71 6.52 -8.40
CA ALA A 328 -6.60 7.97 -8.32
C ALA A 328 -7.41 8.67 -9.42
N GLY A 329 -7.34 8.15 -10.66
CA GLY A 329 -8.13 8.62 -11.78
C GLY A 329 -9.63 8.48 -11.50
N TYR A 330 -10.06 7.30 -11.02
CA TYR A 330 -11.45 7.06 -10.67
C TYR A 330 -11.98 8.02 -9.60
N THR A 331 -11.24 8.20 -8.50
CA THR A 331 -11.63 9.07 -7.39
C THR A 331 -11.79 10.54 -7.80
N THR A 332 -11.09 10.96 -8.86
CA THR A 332 -11.21 12.31 -9.44
C THR A 332 -12.64 12.58 -9.88
N PHE A 333 -13.36 11.57 -10.37
CA PHE A 333 -14.73 11.70 -10.88
C PHE A 333 -15.78 11.67 -9.77
N THR A 334 -15.47 11.08 -8.62
CA THR A 334 -16.47 10.82 -7.58
C THR A 334 -16.47 11.86 -6.47
N SER A 335 -15.37 12.59 -6.30
CA SER A 335 -15.16 13.48 -5.16
C SER A 335 -14.70 14.86 -5.64
N PRO A 336 -15.60 15.88 -5.70
CA PRO A 336 -15.29 17.21 -6.23
C PRO A 336 -14.10 17.88 -5.54
N GLU A 337 -13.94 17.70 -4.23
CA GLU A 337 -12.81 18.24 -3.45
C GLU A 337 -11.45 17.67 -3.89
N SER A 338 -11.45 16.44 -4.39
CA SER A 338 -10.25 15.72 -4.79
C SER A 338 -9.84 16.00 -6.25
N ALA A 339 -10.75 16.58 -7.05
CA ALA A 339 -10.53 16.89 -8.46
C ALA A 339 -9.27 17.75 -8.68
N ASN A 340 -8.92 18.61 -7.72
CA ASN A 340 -7.75 19.47 -7.80
C ASN A 340 -6.40 18.76 -7.59
N SER A 341 -6.36 17.61 -6.91
CA SER A 341 -5.10 16.98 -6.49
C SER A 341 -4.83 15.62 -7.13
N LEU A 342 -5.89 14.89 -7.50
CA LEU A 342 -5.77 13.54 -8.02
C LEU A 342 -5.21 13.42 -9.45
N PRO A 343 -5.43 14.35 -10.39
CA PRO A 343 -4.72 14.32 -11.68
C PRO A 343 -3.20 14.39 -11.52
N LEU A 344 -2.70 15.08 -10.48
CA LEU A 344 -1.27 15.13 -10.16
C LEU A 344 -0.78 13.79 -9.60
N LEU A 345 -1.56 13.18 -8.70
CA LEU A 345 -1.28 11.85 -8.15
C LEU A 345 -1.30 10.77 -9.25
N PHE A 346 -2.18 10.90 -10.23
CA PHE A 346 -2.28 10.03 -11.39
C PHE A 346 -0.96 10.01 -12.19
N VAL A 347 -0.40 11.19 -12.50
CA VAL A 347 0.92 11.31 -13.17
C VAL A 347 2.02 10.70 -12.33
N PHE A 348 2.04 10.98 -11.02
CA PHE A 348 3.05 10.43 -10.11
C PHE A 348 3.03 8.90 -10.08
N LEU A 349 1.87 8.30 -9.79
CA LEU A 349 1.72 6.84 -9.69
C LEU A 349 1.93 6.16 -11.04
N GLY A 350 1.49 6.79 -12.14
CA GLY A 350 1.67 6.26 -13.49
C GLY A 350 3.15 6.26 -13.91
N SER A 351 3.91 7.25 -13.45
CA SER A 351 5.37 7.30 -13.65
C SER A 351 6.08 6.19 -12.87
N VAL A 352 5.66 5.92 -11.62
CA VAL A 352 6.18 4.79 -10.82
C VAL A 352 5.84 3.46 -11.51
N ALA A 353 4.63 3.30 -12.03
CA ALA A 353 4.21 2.10 -12.76
C ALA A 353 5.06 1.88 -14.03
N ALA A 354 5.30 2.94 -14.81
CA ALA A 354 6.14 2.86 -16.00
C ALA A 354 7.58 2.44 -15.65
N GLY A 355 8.19 3.09 -14.64
CA GLY A 355 9.56 2.79 -14.22
C GLY A 355 9.73 1.42 -13.58
N SER A 356 8.73 0.90 -12.86
CA SER A 356 8.79 -0.38 -12.13
C SER A 356 8.49 -1.62 -12.98
N SER A 357 8.32 -1.43 -14.28
CA SER A 357 8.13 -2.50 -15.26
C SER A 357 9.47 -3.22 -15.57
N PHE A 358 9.73 -3.55 -16.84
CA PHE A 358 10.97 -4.22 -17.25
C PHE A 358 12.28 -3.38 -17.20
N PRO A 359 12.32 -2.03 -17.22
CA PRO A 359 13.58 -1.31 -17.20
C PRO A 359 14.25 -1.29 -15.83
N LEU A 360 13.55 -1.66 -14.74
CA LEU A 360 14.09 -1.58 -13.38
C LEU A 360 15.02 -2.76 -13.00
N ASN A 361 15.03 -3.84 -13.79
CA ASN A 361 15.99 -4.94 -13.62
C ASN A 361 16.49 -5.48 -14.96
N PRO A 362 17.17 -4.64 -15.76
CA PRO A 362 17.50 -4.98 -17.15
C PRO A 362 18.51 -6.13 -17.23
N LEU A 363 19.51 -6.17 -16.34
CA LEU A 363 20.54 -7.22 -16.32
C LEU A 363 20.00 -8.55 -15.78
N GLY A 364 19.17 -8.52 -14.74
CA GLY A 364 18.55 -9.73 -14.21
C GLY A 364 17.57 -10.38 -15.19
N ASN A 365 16.83 -9.58 -15.96
CA ASN A 365 15.91 -10.07 -16.98
C ASN A 365 16.62 -10.73 -18.17
N ASP A 366 17.85 -10.29 -18.45
CA ASP A 366 18.64 -10.72 -19.61
C ASP A 366 19.82 -11.62 -19.19
N GLU A 367 19.87 -12.11 -17.95
CA GLU A 367 20.98 -12.87 -17.36
C GLU A 367 21.51 -13.98 -18.28
N ILE A 368 20.63 -14.80 -18.84
CA ILE A 368 20.99 -15.91 -19.74
C ILE A 368 21.57 -15.40 -21.07
N ALA A 369 21.11 -14.24 -21.51
CA ALA A 369 21.55 -13.61 -22.75
C ALA A 369 22.81 -12.75 -22.55
N LEU A 370 23.26 -12.48 -21.32
CA LEU A 370 24.41 -11.60 -21.05
C LEU A 370 25.70 -12.02 -21.79
N PRO A 371 26.12 -13.30 -21.81
CA PRO A 371 27.32 -13.70 -22.55
C PRO A 371 27.21 -13.40 -24.05
N TRP A 372 26.02 -13.60 -24.63
CA TRP A 372 25.73 -13.31 -26.03
C TRP A 372 25.64 -11.80 -26.29
N LEU A 373 25.02 -11.03 -25.39
CA LEU A 373 24.96 -9.58 -25.48
C LEU A 373 26.35 -8.95 -25.43
N PHE A 374 27.22 -9.43 -24.54
CA PHE A 374 28.60 -8.93 -24.40
C PHE A 374 29.53 -9.34 -25.54
N THR A 375 29.19 -10.39 -26.29
CA THR A 375 29.93 -10.82 -27.49
C THR A 375 29.29 -10.32 -28.79
N SER A 376 28.06 -9.79 -28.73
CA SER A 376 27.33 -9.26 -29.88
C SER A 376 27.86 -7.89 -30.32
N PHE A 377 27.46 -7.45 -31.52
CA PHE A 377 27.79 -6.11 -32.03
C PHE A 377 26.99 -4.97 -31.36
N VAL A 378 26.13 -5.24 -30.36
CA VAL A 378 25.28 -4.21 -29.74
C VAL A 378 26.10 -3.41 -28.73
N THR A 379 26.17 -2.09 -28.90
CA THR A 379 26.89 -1.25 -27.93
C THR A 379 26.07 -1.04 -26.64
N PRO A 380 26.72 -0.75 -25.49
CA PRO A 380 26.02 -0.45 -24.25
C PRO A 380 24.96 0.66 -24.40
N GLU A 381 25.25 1.68 -25.22
CA GLU A 381 24.31 2.76 -25.53
C GLU A 381 23.06 2.24 -26.25
N GLU A 382 23.25 1.35 -27.23
CA GLU A 382 22.15 0.78 -28.00
C GLU A 382 21.26 -0.11 -27.14
N TYR A 383 21.87 -0.88 -26.23
CA TYR A 383 21.17 -1.73 -25.28
C TYR A 383 20.33 -0.89 -24.29
N VAL A 384 20.94 0.10 -23.63
CA VAL A 384 20.25 0.97 -22.66
C VAL A 384 19.11 1.74 -23.33
N LYS A 385 19.35 2.31 -24.53
CA LYS A 385 18.30 2.99 -25.31
C LYS A 385 17.17 2.03 -25.66
N GLY A 386 17.48 0.82 -26.12
CA GLY A 386 16.47 -0.17 -26.48
C GLY A 386 15.57 -0.57 -25.31
N LYS A 387 16.16 -0.81 -24.13
CA LYS A 387 15.42 -1.12 -22.89
C LYS A 387 14.50 0.03 -22.48
N ALA A 388 14.98 1.28 -22.52
CA ALA A 388 14.17 2.44 -22.19
C ALA A 388 13.06 2.70 -23.22
N ILE A 389 13.37 2.65 -24.52
CA ILE A 389 12.43 2.87 -25.63
C ILE A 389 11.23 1.91 -25.54
N ALA A 390 11.47 0.65 -25.19
CA ALA A 390 10.39 -0.31 -25.00
C ALA A 390 9.33 0.19 -24.01
N THR A 391 9.73 0.80 -22.89
CA THR A 391 8.78 1.38 -21.93
C THR A 391 8.18 2.68 -22.45
N VAL A 392 8.98 3.55 -23.06
CA VAL A 392 8.50 4.84 -23.61
C VAL A 392 7.38 4.61 -24.61
N LEU A 393 7.49 3.61 -25.49
CA LEU A 393 6.47 3.28 -26.49
C LEU A 393 5.10 2.93 -25.89
N VAL A 394 5.08 2.37 -24.68
CA VAL A 394 3.85 2.01 -23.97
C VAL A 394 3.39 3.14 -23.06
N ALA A 395 4.32 3.70 -22.26
CA ALA A 395 4.01 4.69 -21.25
C ALA A 395 3.59 6.04 -21.85
N LEU A 396 4.24 6.50 -22.93
CA LEU A 396 3.96 7.81 -23.54
C LEU A 396 2.50 7.96 -24.00
N PRO A 397 1.95 7.08 -24.85
CA PRO A 397 0.55 7.21 -25.26
C PRO A 397 -0.40 6.97 -24.10
N VAL A 398 -0.12 6.00 -23.21
CA VAL A 398 -1.02 5.66 -22.11
C VAL A 398 -1.06 6.77 -21.06
N LEU A 399 0.09 7.15 -20.49
CA LEU A 399 0.17 8.09 -19.39
C LEU A 399 -0.17 9.52 -19.82
N THR A 400 0.36 10.01 -20.94
CA THR A 400 0.09 11.39 -21.37
C THR A 400 -1.37 11.59 -21.76
N VAL A 401 -1.95 10.69 -22.56
CA VAL A 401 -3.35 10.82 -22.99
C VAL A 401 -4.31 10.66 -21.82
N SER A 402 -4.11 9.63 -20.99
CA SER A 402 -4.98 9.43 -19.82
C SER A 402 -4.88 10.56 -18.81
N SER A 403 -3.69 11.14 -18.60
CA SER A 403 -3.52 12.32 -17.73
C SER A 403 -4.26 13.54 -18.29
N GLY A 404 -4.23 13.75 -19.61
CA GLY A 404 -5.01 14.81 -20.25
C GLY A 404 -6.52 14.62 -20.08
N ILE A 405 -7.01 13.40 -20.28
CA ILE A 405 -8.43 13.05 -20.08
C ILE A 405 -8.83 13.31 -18.62
N VAL A 406 -8.06 12.79 -17.66
CA VAL A 406 -8.33 12.96 -16.23
C VAL A 406 -8.32 14.43 -15.84
N ALA A 407 -7.38 15.23 -16.34
CA ALA A 407 -7.30 16.66 -16.04
C ALA A 407 -8.44 17.50 -16.66
N VAL A 408 -8.81 17.23 -17.92
CA VAL A 408 -9.95 17.90 -18.56
C VAL A 408 -11.24 17.60 -17.81
N LEU A 409 -11.45 16.34 -17.45
CA LEU A 409 -12.62 15.91 -16.70
C LEU A 409 -12.62 16.43 -15.26
N ALA A 410 -11.45 16.63 -14.65
CA ALA A 410 -11.30 17.29 -13.36
C ALA A 410 -11.55 18.81 -13.40
N GLY A 411 -11.79 19.39 -14.58
CA GLY A 411 -12.02 20.83 -14.74
C GLY A 411 -10.75 21.68 -14.59
N TYR A 412 -9.58 21.13 -14.91
CA TYR A 412 -8.33 21.90 -14.85
C TYR A 412 -8.37 23.08 -15.83
N SER A 413 -7.84 24.22 -15.37
CA SER A 413 -7.57 25.36 -16.26
C SER A 413 -6.61 24.94 -17.37
N LEU A 414 -6.68 25.62 -18.52
CA LEU A 414 -5.81 25.33 -19.66
C LEU A 414 -4.32 25.35 -19.26
N LEU A 415 -3.93 26.27 -18.38
CA LEU A 415 -2.56 26.35 -17.88
C LEU A 415 -2.15 25.12 -17.06
N SER A 416 -2.99 24.71 -16.09
CA SER A 416 -2.74 23.51 -15.27
C SER A 416 -2.71 22.24 -16.11
N LEU A 417 -3.58 22.14 -17.12
CA LEU A 417 -3.61 21.05 -18.08
C LEU A 417 -2.30 20.95 -18.87
N LEU A 418 -1.81 22.07 -19.41
CA LEU A 418 -0.57 22.10 -20.20
C LEU A 418 0.66 21.74 -19.35
N ILE A 419 0.74 22.24 -18.11
CA ILE A 419 1.81 21.88 -17.18
C ILE A 419 1.77 20.38 -16.87
N LEU A 420 0.59 19.84 -16.54
CA LEU A 420 0.42 18.43 -16.24
C LEU A 420 0.80 17.53 -17.44
N LEU A 421 0.36 17.88 -18.65
CA LEU A 421 0.71 17.16 -19.88
C LEU A 421 2.22 17.22 -20.16
N GLY A 422 2.85 18.37 -19.95
CA GLY A 422 4.30 18.52 -20.03
C GLY A 422 5.03 17.60 -19.05
N MET A 423 4.58 17.56 -17.80
CA MET A 423 5.13 16.65 -16.78
C MET A 423 4.90 15.17 -17.13
N ALA A 424 3.70 14.78 -17.54
CA ALA A 424 3.36 13.41 -17.92
C ALA A 424 4.21 12.92 -19.11
N THR A 425 4.44 13.81 -20.09
CA THR A 425 5.29 13.54 -21.25
C THR A 425 6.75 13.41 -20.85
N ALA A 426 7.26 14.35 -20.04
CA ALA A 426 8.63 14.29 -19.53
C ALA A 426 8.87 13.02 -18.70
N ALA A 427 7.93 12.65 -17.83
CA ALA A 427 8.02 11.45 -17.02
C ALA A 427 7.99 10.18 -17.88
N SER A 428 7.09 10.10 -18.87
CA SER A 428 6.97 8.97 -19.79
C SER A 428 8.25 8.69 -20.59
N ILE A 429 9.01 9.75 -20.88
CA ILE A 429 10.28 9.65 -21.62
C ILE A 429 11.45 9.39 -20.68
N CYS A 430 11.57 10.15 -19.58
CA CYS A 430 12.78 10.20 -18.78
C CYS A 430 12.85 9.11 -17.70
N ILE A 431 11.73 8.75 -17.08
CA ILE A 431 11.70 7.76 -15.99
C ILE A 431 12.16 6.37 -16.45
N PRO A 432 11.86 5.88 -17.67
CA PRO A 432 12.46 4.65 -18.18
C PRO A 432 14.00 4.65 -18.15
N PHE A 433 14.66 5.75 -18.51
CA PHE A 433 16.12 5.86 -18.44
C PHE A 433 16.63 5.90 -17.00
N THR A 434 15.93 6.61 -16.12
CA THR A 434 16.22 6.61 -14.67
C THR A 434 16.13 5.19 -14.10
N ALA A 435 15.08 4.43 -14.48
CA ALA A 435 14.87 3.06 -14.04
C ALA A 435 15.96 2.10 -14.53
N VAL A 436 16.39 2.21 -15.79
CA VAL A 436 17.53 1.42 -16.32
C VAL A 436 18.83 1.77 -15.57
N GLY A 437 19.06 3.05 -15.28
CA GLY A 437 20.20 3.48 -14.45
C GLY A 437 20.19 2.88 -13.06
N ILE A 438 19.04 2.93 -12.37
CA ILE A 438 18.89 2.34 -11.03
C ILE A 438 19.05 0.81 -11.08
N GLY A 439 18.43 0.15 -12.04
CA GLY A 439 18.43 -1.30 -12.18
C GLY A 439 19.79 -1.89 -12.58
N THR A 440 20.65 -1.11 -13.23
CA THR A 440 22.04 -1.51 -13.53
C THR A 440 22.97 -1.30 -12.34
N LEU A 441 22.69 -0.32 -11.47
CA LEU A 441 23.44 -0.09 -10.23
C LEU A 441 23.09 -1.09 -9.12
N VAL A 442 21.85 -1.59 -9.10
CA VAL A 442 21.37 -2.55 -8.10
C VAL A 442 20.70 -3.74 -8.81
N PRO A 443 21.45 -4.52 -9.61
CA PRO A 443 20.87 -5.64 -10.34
C PRO A 443 20.48 -6.75 -9.38
N ASN A 444 19.38 -7.44 -9.69
CA ASN A 444 19.00 -8.65 -8.99
C ASN A 444 18.94 -9.83 -9.95
N PHE A 445 19.68 -10.90 -9.63
CA PHE A 445 19.71 -12.14 -10.42
C PHE A 445 18.94 -13.28 -9.73
N GLU A 446 18.50 -13.09 -8.49
CA GLU A 446 17.74 -14.12 -7.78
C GLU A 446 16.39 -14.35 -8.45
N ARG A 447 16.19 -15.58 -8.93
CA ARG A 447 14.91 -16.05 -9.48
C ARG A 447 14.07 -16.61 -8.36
N THR A 448 12.79 -16.24 -8.36
CA THR A 448 11.81 -16.78 -7.42
C THR A 448 11.60 -18.28 -7.63
N GLU A 449 11.59 -19.05 -6.54
CA GLU A 449 11.44 -20.52 -6.54
C GLU A 449 10.04 -21.02 -6.98
N THR A 450 9.04 -20.14 -7.14
CA THR A 450 7.70 -20.52 -7.60
C THR A 450 7.71 -20.86 -9.09
N ILE A 451 7.16 -22.03 -9.46
CA ILE A 451 7.27 -22.64 -10.80
C ILE A 451 6.76 -21.69 -11.91
N GLN A 452 5.76 -20.84 -11.61
CA GLN A 452 5.22 -19.85 -12.55
C GLN A 452 6.16 -18.65 -12.79
N ALA A 453 7.00 -18.29 -11.81
CA ALA A 453 7.90 -17.14 -11.85
C ALA A 453 9.39 -17.52 -11.94
N ALA A 454 9.72 -18.82 -12.01
CA ALA A 454 11.08 -19.37 -12.02
C ALA A 454 11.97 -18.94 -13.22
N ARG A 455 11.42 -18.13 -14.13
CA ARG A 455 12.12 -17.67 -15.34
C ARG A 455 12.51 -16.19 -15.32
N THR A 456 12.10 -15.40 -14.32
CA THR A 456 12.35 -13.95 -14.29
C THR A 456 12.98 -13.51 -12.97
N ALA A 457 14.09 -12.77 -13.04
CA ALA A 457 14.67 -12.13 -11.88
C ALA A 457 13.91 -10.82 -11.59
N LEU A 458 13.32 -10.74 -10.41
CA LEU A 458 12.48 -9.60 -10.00
C LEU A 458 13.35 -8.41 -9.56
N PRO A 459 12.91 -7.14 -9.73
CA PRO A 459 13.64 -5.98 -9.21
C PRO A 459 13.93 -6.05 -7.70
N ASP A 460 15.10 -5.58 -7.29
CA ASP A 460 15.42 -5.45 -5.86
C ASP A 460 14.52 -4.41 -5.17
N ARG A 461 14.24 -4.62 -3.88
CA ARG A 461 13.44 -3.69 -3.07
C ARG A 461 14.09 -2.29 -2.99
N GLY A 462 15.42 -2.22 -2.98
CA GLY A 462 16.17 -0.97 -3.01
C GLY A 462 16.01 -0.23 -4.33
N ALA A 463 15.98 -0.95 -5.46
CA ALA A 463 15.76 -0.36 -6.78
C ALA A 463 14.36 0.27 -6.90
N ILE A 464 13.32 -0.43 -6.42
CA ILE A 464 11.95 0.11 -6.40
C ILE A 464 11.87 1.38 -5.55
N THR A 465 12.55 1.38 -4.40
CA THR A 465 12.57 2.57 -3.54
C THR A 465 13.26 3.74 -4.24
N LEU A 466 14.47 3.51 -4.77
CA LEU A 466 15.22 4.52 -5.51
C LEU A 466 14.38 5.14 -6.62
N LEU A 467 13.64 4.30 -7.36
CA LEU A 467 12.74 4.77 -8.40
C LEU A 467 11.65 5.69 -7.83
N PHE A 468 10.97 5.27 -6.76
CA PHE A 468 9.91 6.07 -6.14
C PHE A 468 10.43 7.45 -5.68
N ILE A 469 11.62 7.50 -5.09
CA ILE A 469 12.28 8.75 -4.70
C ILE A 469 12.54 9.63 -5.91
N SER A 470 13.16 9.07 -6.94
CA SER A 470 13.49 9.82 -8.14
C SER A 470 12.23 10.40 -8.77
N VAL A 471 11.16 9.60 -8.89
CA VAL A 471 9.87 10.09 -9.39
C VAL A 471 9.30 11.20 -8.49
N PHE A 472 9.35 11.04 -7.17
CA PHE A 472 8.82 12.05 -6.23
C PHE A 472 9.57 13.38 -6.34
N VAL A 473 10.90 13.33 -6.35
CA VAL A 473 11.76 14.53 -6.49
C VAL A 473 11.51 15.21 -7.84
N CYS A 474 11.40 14.45 -8.93
CA CYS A 474 11.10 15.01 -10.24
C CYS A 474 9.70 15.63 -10.30
N TRP A 475 8.70 15.00 -9.65
CA TRP A 475 7.31 15.42 -9.69
C TRP A 475 7.00 16.62 -8.78
N LEU A 476 7.67 16.75 -7.64
CA LEU A 476 7.28 17.65 -6.54
C LEU A 476 7.15 19.14 -6.94
N PRO A 477 8.10 19.78 -7.65
CA PRO A 477 7.98 21.21 -7.99
C PRO A 477 6.77 21.54 -8.86
N GLY A 478 6.50 20.73 -9.88
CA GLY A 478 5.35 20.89 -10.76
C GLY A 478 4.05 20.46 -10.11
N GLY A 479 4.09 19.39 -9.30
CA GLY A 479 2.96 18.93 -8.49
C GLY A 479 2.44 20.04 -7.58
N THR A 480 3.34 20.64 -6.79
CA THR A 480 3.01 21.77 -5.92
C THR A 480 2.57 23.01 -6.70
N GLY A 481 3.26 23.34 -7.80
CA GLY A 481 2.92 24.47 -8.66
C GLY A 481 1.51 24.39 -9.25
N VAL A 482 1.11 23.23 -9.78
CA VAL A 482 -0.25 23.02 -10.33
C VAL A 482 -1.30 23.04 -9.23
N LEU A 483 -1.00 22.45 -8.06
CA LEU A 483 -1.93 22.49 -6.92
C LEU A 483 -2.18 23.92 -6.43
N LEU A 484 -1.14 24.77 -6.42
CA LEU A 484 -1.27 26.19 -6.09
C LEU A 484 -2.17 26.94 -7.08
N ILE A 485 -2.02 26.69 -8.39
CA ILE A 485 -2.91 27.26 -9.41
C ILE A 485 -4.34 26.75 -9.20
N ALA A 486 -4.53 25.45 -9.07
CA ALA A 486 -5.85 24.81 -8.95
C ALA A 486 -6.64 25.26 -7.72
N ARG A 487 -5.95 25.70 -6.65
CA ARG A 487 -6.58 26.21 -5.42
C ARG A 487 -6.71 27.72 -5.36
N SER A 488 -6.16 28.45 -6.31
CA SER A 488 -6.24 29.92 -6.29
C SER A 488 -7.62 30.40 -6.76
N GLU A 489 -8.30 31.19 -5.92
CA GLU A 489 -9.60 31.81 -6.27
C GLU A 489 -9.46 32.88 -7.37
N SER A 490 -8.29 33.49 -7.47
CA SER A 490 -7.94 34.45 -8.52
C SER A 490 -6.53 34.18 -9.04
N MET A 491 -6.36 34.25 -10.36
CA MET A 491 -5.09 33.96 -11.02
C MET A 491 -4.13 35.14 -10.92
N GLN A 492 -3.52 35.31 -9.75
CA GLN A 492 -2.47 36.29 -9.53
C GLN A 492 -1.20 35.93 -10.31
N ILE A 493 -0.44 36.94 -10.75
CA ILE A 493 0.80 36.76 -11.50
C ILE A 493 1.82 35.91 -10.71
N THR A 494 1.87 36.08 -9.38
CA THR A 494 2.73 35.31 -8.49
C THR A 494 2.42 33.81 -8.51
N THR A 495 1.14 33.43 -8.45
CA THR A 495 0.68 32.04 -8.56
C THR A 495 0.98 31.45 -9.94
N MET A 496 0.81 32.26 -10.99
CA MET A 496 1.14 31.85 -12.36
C MET A 496 2.64 31.58 -12.53
N ILE A 497 3.50 32.47 -12.03
CA ILE A 497 4.95 32.31 -12.07
C ILE A 497 5.37 31.08 -11.25
N ALA A 498 4.83 30.90 -10.05
CA ALA A 498 5.13 29.74 -9.21
C ALA A 498 4.70 28.43 -9.87
N GLY A 499 3.51 28.38 -10.48
CA GLY A 499 3.00 27.19 -11.13
C GLY A 499 3.76 26.83 -12.42
N VAL A 500 3.99 27.80 -13.30
CA VAL A 500 4.79 27.60 -14.53
C VAL A 500 6.23 27.28 -14.20
N GLY A 501 6.84 28.00 -13.26
CA GLY A 501 8.19 27.77 -12.79
C GLY A 501 8.36 26.39 -12.16
N GLY A 502 7.42 25.96 -11.33
CA GLY A 502 7.38 24.61 -10.77
C GLY A 502 7.25 23.54 -11.85
N GLY A 503 6.33 23.72 -12.80
CA GLY A 503 6.13 22.81 -13.94
C GLY A 503 7.37 22.64 -14.82
N LEU A 504 7.97 23.75 -15.25
CA LEU A 504 9.21 23.75 -16.02
C LEU A 504 10.38 23.17 -15.21
N GLY A 505 10.46 23.50 -13.92
CA GLY A 505 11.44 22.93 -13.00
C GLY A 505 11.33 21.41 -12.94
N SER A 506 10.12 20.87 -12.78
CA SER A 506 9.88 19.42 -12.82
C SER A 506 10.32 18.79 -14.14
N ILE A 507 9.98 19.38 -15.29
CA ILE A 507 10.37 18.86 -16.61
C ILE A 507 11.90 18.80 -16.73
N LEU A 508 12.60 19.85 -16.29
CA LEU A 508 14.06 19.90 -16.29
C LEU A 508 14.67 18.86 -15.35
N ILE A 509 14.10 18.66 -14.17
CA ILE A 509 14.55 17.65 -13.21
C ILE A 509 14.31 16.23 -13.75
N PHE A 510 13.17 15.96 -14.41
CA PHE A 510 12.95 14.70 -15.13
C PHE A 510 14.03 14.47 -16.20
N ALA A 511 14.30 15.47 -17.03
CA ALA A 511 15.32 15.37 -18.08
C ALA A 511 16.72 15.11 -17.51
N ALA A 512 17.09 15.83 -16.44
CA ALA A 512 18.36 15.62 -15.74
C ALA A 512 18.44 14.21 -15.15
N ALA A 513 17.40 13.74 -14.46
CA ALA A 513 17.36 12.39 -13.87
C ALA A 513 17.48 11.30 -14.94
N GLY A 514 16.75 11.43 -16.06
CA GLY A 514 16.83 10.49 -17.17
C GLY A 514 18.21 10.48 -17.83
N TRP A 515 18.83 11.65 -18.02
CA TRP A 515 20.18 11.76 -18.56
C TRP A 515 21.24 11.14 -17.63
N ILE A 516 21.14 11.40 -16.32
CA ILE A 516 22.02 10.80 -15.31
C ILE A 516 21.84 9.27 -15.32
N GLY A 517 20.60 8.78 -15.29
CA GLY A 517 20.30 7.35 -15.34
C GLY A 517 20.87 6.66 -16.57
N TYR A 518 20.71 7.28 -17.74
CA TYR A 518 21.32 6.80 -19.00
C TYR A 518 22.85 6.72 -18.90
N ARG A 519 23.51 7.78 -18.42
CA ARG A 519 24.98 7.84 -18.33
C ARG A 519 25.52 6.80 -17.35
N LEU A 520 24.87 6.63 -16.20
CA LEU A 520 25.25 5.64 -15.20
C LEU A 520 25.09 4.21 -15.74
N ALA A 521 23.98 3.92 -16.43
CA ALA A 521 23.76 2.60 -17.03
C ALA A 521 24.82 2.25 -18.07
N VAL A 522 25.12 3.18 -18.99
CA VAL A 522 26.14 2.98 -20.02
C VAL A 522 27.51 2.77 -19.39
N GLN A 523 27.90 3.62 -18.44
CA GLN A 523 29.18 3.49 -17.75
C GLN A 523 29.31 2.16 -17.01
N GLN A 524 28.24 1.72 -16.32
CA GLN A 524 28.26 0.48 -15.56
C GLN A 524 28.39 -0.74 -16.48
N ILE A 525 27.58 -0.81 -17.54
CA ILE A 525 27.64 -1.92 -18.50
C ILE A 525 29.00 -1.96 -19.22
N SER A 526 29.52 -0.80 -19.62
CA SER A 526 30.84 -0.72 -20.25
C SER A 526 31.95 -1.23 -19.32
N ARG A 527 31.88 -0.91 -18.01
CA ARG A 527 32.83 -1.45 -17.02
C ARG A 527 32.72 -2.97 -16.90
N ASP A 528 31.49 -3.49 -16.82
CA ASP A 528 31.27 -4.93 -16.66
C ASP A 528 31.75 -5.74 -17.88
N ILE A 529 31.71 -5.15 -19.09
CA ILE A 529 32.31 -5.72 -20.31
C ILE A 529 33.84 -5.73 -20.23
N VAL A 530 34.46 -4.61 -19.83
CA VAL A 530 35.93 -4.46 -19.77
C VAL A 530 36.55 -5.34 -18.70
N ASP A 531 35.91 -5.46 -17.54
CA ASP A 531 36.43 -6.23 -16.40
C ASP A 531 36.29 -7.75 -16.60
N GLY A 532 35.60 -8.21 -17.65
CA GLY A 532 35.36 -9.64 -17.90
C GLY A 532 34.51 -10.32 -16.82
N THR A 533 33.93 -9.56 -15.89
CA THR A 533 33.12 -10.06 -14.76
C THR A 533 31.70 -10.44 -15.16
N GLY A 534 31.39 -10.52 -16.46
CA GLY A 534 30.06 -10.83 -17.01
C GLY A 534 29.43 -12.18 -16.62
N GLY A 535 30.06 -12.93 -15.70
CA GLY A 535 29.49 -14.11 -15.05
C GLY A 535 29.91 -14.31 -13.59
N GLY A 536 30.65 -13.37 -12.99
CA GLY A 536 30.99 -13.41 -11.57
C GLY A 536 29.92 -12.72 -10.75
N VAL A 537 29.23 -13.47 -9.88
CA VAL A 537 28.25 -12.93 -8.91
C VAL A 537 28.96 -11.87 -8.06
N ARG A 538 28.92 -10.59 -8.48
CA ARG A 538 29.24 -9.49 -7.59
C ARG A 538 28.19 -9.53 -6.49
N THR A 539 28.63 -9.79 -5.27
CA THR A 539 27.74 -9.72 -4.12
C THR A 539 27.26 -8.28 -3.98
N ARG A 540 26.08 -8.07 -3.39
CA ARG A 540 25.52 -6.71 -3.14
C ARG A 540 26.55 -5.76 -2.50
N SER A 541 27.50 -6.29 -1.72
CA SER A 541 28.63 -5.57 -1.13
C SER A 541 29.67 -5.06 -2.12
N ASP A 542 29.95 -5.78 -3.20
CA ASP A 542 31.04 -5.44 -4.14
C ASP A 542 30.63 -4.29 -5.08
N VAL A 543 29.35 -4.24 -5.47
CA VAL A 543 28.80 -3.15 -6.28
C VAL A 543 28.67 -1.85 -5.48
N ILE A 544 28.28 -1.97 -4.21
CA ILE A 544 28.20 -0.83 -3.27
C ILE A 544 29.61 -0.25 -3.06
N ALA A 545 30.61 -1.11 -2.78
CA ALA A 545 32.00 -0.71 -2.56
C ALA A 545 32.70 -0.11 -3.81
N ALA A 546 32.37 -0.58 -5.02
CA ALA A 546 33.04 -0.14 -6.25
C ALA A 546 32.64 1.26 -6.74
N VAL A 547 31.54 1.83 -6.24
CA VAL A 547 30.99 3.10 -6.73
C VAL A 547 31.49 4.32 -5.92
N GLY A 548 32.09 4.16 -4.73
CA GLY A 548 32.68 5.27 -3.95
C GLY A 548 31.69 6.40 -3.53
N LEU A 549 30.43 6.30 -3.93
CA LEU A 549 29.29 7.19 -3.72
C LEU A 549 28.47 6.75 -2.48
N ASP A 550 29.17 6.11 -1.55
CA ASP A 550 28.91 4.73 -1.08
C ASP A 550 27.98 4.65 0.15
N ARG A 551 27.95 5.69 1.00
CA ARG A 551 27.12 5.71 2.23
C ARG A 551 26.06 6.80 2.27
N ARG A 552 26.32 7.95 1.64
CA ARG A 552 25.39 9.10 1.61
C ARG A 552 24.11 8.80 0.83
N ILE A 553 24.27 8.27 -0.39
CA ILE A 553 23.14 7.84 -1.21
C ILE A 553 22.42 6.70 -0.50
N GLY A 554 23.16 5.72 0.06
CA GLY A 554 22.60 4.65 0.87
C GLY A 554 21.70 5.15 2.01
N SER A 555 22.12 6.16 2.79
CA SER A 555 21.26 6.76 3.82
C SER A 555 20.01 7.42 3.24
N ILE A 556 20.11 8.12 2.11
CA ILE A 556 18.94 8.73 1.45
C ILE A 556 17.96 7.66 1.00
N VAL A 557 18.43 6.60 0.34
CA VAL A 557 17.59 5.46 -0.08
C VAL A 557 16.89 4.84 1.11
N ILE A 558 17.62 4.58 2.19
CA ILE A 558 17.05 3.98 3.40
C ILE A 558 15.99 4.90 4.01
N CYS A 559 16.30 6.18 4.20
CA CYS A 559 15.37 7.15 4.77
C CYS A 559 14.08 7.24 3.95
N SER A 560 14.19 7.31 2.63
CA SER A 560 13.02 7.30 1.78
C SER A 560 12.29 5.97 1.73
N SER A 561 12.99 4.82 1.82
CA SER A 561 12.35 3.50 1.96
C SER A 561 11.47 3.47 3.20
N VAL A 562 11.97 4.03 4.29
CA VAL A 562 11.24 4.11 5.56
C VAL A 562 10.04 5.03 5.43
N LEU A 563 10.17 6.19 4.77
CA LEU A 563 9.05 7.09 4.51
C LEU A 563 7.96 6.43 3.65
N VAL A 564 8.35 5.81 2.52
CA VAL A 564 7.41 5.07 1.65
C VAL A 564 6.74 3.94 2.43
N ALA A 565 7.49 3.22 3.25
CA ALA A 565 6.92 2.22 4.14
C ALA A 565 5.94 2.86 5.13
N ALA A 566 6.25 3.98 5.76
CA ALA A 566 5.36 4.66 6.70
C ALA A 566 4.01 5.02 6.05
N PHE A 567 4.03 5.63 4.85
CA PHE A 567 2.81 5.92 4.09
C PHE A 567 2.07 4.66 3.66
N GLY A 568 2.78 3.69 3.09
CA GLY A 568 2.19 2.42 2.66
C GLY A 568 1.51 1.70 3.82
N MET A 569 2.11 1.76 5.02
CA MET A 569 1.56 1.15 6.22
C MET A 569 0.33 1.90 6.72
N THR A 570 0.34 3.23 6.75
CA THR A 570 -0.87 4.05 7.04
C THR A 570 -2.02 3.68 6.09
N THR A 571 -1.76 3.54 4.79
CA THR A 571 -2.78 3.08 3.82
C THR A 571 -3.22 1.65 4.09
N LEU A 572 -2.32 0.74 4.47
CA LEU A 572 -2.65 -0.64 4.82
C LEU A 572 -3.51 -0.74 6.09
N PHE A 573 -3.37 0.19 7.03
CA PHE A 573 -4.26 0.30 8.18
C PHE A 573 -5.63 0.88 7.81
N ALA A 574 -5.67 1.88 6.93
CA ALA A 574 -6.91 2.53 6.50
C ALA A 574 -7.79 1.64 5.60
N ALA A 575 -7.20 0.91 4.64
CA ALA A 575 -7.96 0.23 3.59
C ALA A 575 -8.97 -0.81 4.12
N PRO A 576 -8.63 -1.71 5.09
CA PRO A 576 -9.59 -2.64 5.66
C PRO A 576 -10.73 -1.95 6.42
N LEU A 577 -10.45 -0.80 7.05
CA LEU A 577 -11.44 -0.03 7.78
C LEU A 577 -12.45 0.62 6.85
N ILE A 578 -11.96 1.28 5.80
CA ILE A 578 -12.81 1.85 4.75
C ILE A 578 -13.66 0.76 4.11
N ALA A 579 -13.09 -0.42 3.86
CA ALA A 579 -13.80 -1.54 3.24
C ALA A 579 -15.00 -2.03 4.07
N VAL A 580 -14.88 -2.00 5.39
CA VAL A 580 -15.90 -2.52 6.33
C VAL A 580 -16.88 -1.43 6.75
N PHE A 581 -16.38 -0.24 7.09
CA PHE A 581 -17.17 0.84 7.70
C PHE A 581 -17.51 1.98 6.72
N GLY A 582 -16.95 2.00 5.51
CA GLY A 582 -17.19 3.03 4.50
C GLY A 582 -16.21 4.20 4.61
N GLN A 583 -16.35 5.21 3.74
CA GLN A 583 -15.40 6.34 3.70
C GLN A 583 -15.49 7.24 4.93
N GLY A 584 -16.68 7.41 5.51
CA GLY A 584 -16.88 8.29 6.68
C GLY A 584 -16.02 7.89 7.89
N ILE A 585 -15.64 6.60 8.01
CA ILE A 585 -14.83 6.13 9.14
C ILE A 585 -13.47 6.83 9.19
N VAL A 586 -12.85 7.11 8.03
CA VAL A 586 -11.53 7.76 7.97
C VAL A 586 -11.61 9.28 8.06
N GLU A 587 -12.81 9.87 8.10
CA GLU A 587 -13.01 11.28 8.42
C GLU A 587 -12.90 11.54 9.93
N SER A 588 -13.04 10.48 10.77
CA SER A 588 -12.85 10.58 12.21
C SER A 588 -11.41 11.02 12.55
N PRO A 589 -11.21 12.17 13.21
CA PRO A 589 -9.88 12.65 13.57
C PRO A 589 -9.14 11.68 14.48
N LEU A 590 -9.86 11.09 15.44
CA LEU A 590 -9.31 10.07 16.34
C LEU A 590 -8.77 8.87 15.56
N LEU A 591 -9.51 8.44 14.54
CA LEU A 591 -9.10 7.29 13.75
C LEU A 591 -7.89 7.59 12.86
N GLN A 592 -7.84 8.77 12.24
CA GLN A 592 -6.68 9.20 11.47
C GLN A 592 -5.40 9.22 12.32
N ILE A 593 -5.50 9.64 13.59
CA ILE A 593 -4.39 9.60 14.55
C ILE A 593 -3.90 8.17 14.76
N LEU A 594 -4.82 7.24 15.02
CA LEU A 594 -4.48 5.84 15.28
C LEU A 594 -3.92 5.13 14.04
N ILE A 595 -4.48 5.38 12.86
CA ILE A 595 -3.99 4.85 11.58
C ILE A 595 -2.57 5.37 11.30
N THR A 596 -2.34 6.67 11.50
CA THR A 596 -1.02 7.29 11.30
C THR A 596 0.00 6.75 12.30
N PHE A 597 -0.37 6.67 13.58
CA PHE A 597 0.46 6.07 14.63
C PHE A 597 0.85 4.63 14.28
N GLY A 598 -0.14 3.79 13.97
CA GLY A 598 0.07 2.40 13.59
C GLY A 598 0.98 2.28 12.36
N GLY A 599 0.75 3.11 11.34
CA GLY A 599 1.57 3.15 10.12
C GLY A 599 3.03 3.47 10.39
N TYR A 600 3.28 4.56 11.12
CA TYR A 600 4.63 5.07 11.39
C TYR A 600 5.41 4.15 12.33
N VAL A 601 4.80 3.71 13.43
CA VAL A 601 5.45 2.81 14.39
C VAL A 601 5.75 1.45 13.74
N THR A 602 4.85 0.93 12.90
CA THR A 602 5.11 -0.35 12.22
C THR A 602 6.22 -0.21 11.18
N ALA A 603 6.27 0.89 10.43
CA ALA A 603 7.38 1.16 9.51
C ALA A 603 8.72 1.33 10.25
N ALA A 604 8.71 2.01 11.40
CA ALA A 604 9.87 2.15 12.27
C ALA A 604 10.37 0.81 12.81
N GLY A 605 9.47 0.00 13.37
CA GLY A 605 9.78 -1.34 13.86
C GLY A 605 10.27 -2.27 12.76
N LEU A 606 9.67 -2.17 11.56
CA LEU A 606 10.10 -2.92 10.38
C LEU A 606 11.53 -2.56 9.99
N TYR A 607 11.86 -1.28 9.95
CA TYR A 607 13.22 -0.81 9.67
C TYR A 607 14.23 -1.35 10.69
N ILE A 608 13.95 -1.22 11.99
CA ILE A 608 14.85 -1.70 13.06
C ILE A 608 15.07 -3.21 12.93
N ARG A 609 14.01 -3.97 12.68
CA ARG A 609 14.10 -5.42 12.54
C ARG A 609 14.88 -5.85 11.30
N LEU A 610 14.59 -5.26 10.14
CA LEU A 610 15.26 -5.58 8.87
C LEU A 610 16.73 -5.15 8.87
N SER A 611 17.04 -4.04 9.54
CA SER A 611 18.43 -3.59 9.75
C SER A 611 19.17 -4.37 10.84
N LYS A 612 18.53 -5.38 11.45
CA LYS A 612 19.06 -6.20 12.56
C LYS A 612 19.53 -5.36 13.75
N ARG A 613 18.92 -4.19 13.95
CA ARG A 613 19.19 -3.31 15.09
C ARG A 613 18.34 -3.73 16.28
N GLY A 614 18.90 -3.58 17.48
CA GLY A 614 18.17 -3.80 18.74
C GLY A 614 17.35 -2.58 19.15
N VAL A 615 16.56 -2.72 20.21
CA VAL A 615 15.78 -1.63 20.82
C VAL A 615 16.64 -0.45 21.28
N GLN A 616 17.93 -0.68 21.53
CA GLN A 616 18.92 0.37 21.83
C GLN A 616 19.05 1.41 20.71
N PHE A 617 18.63 1.08 19.48
CA PHE A 617 18.61 2.04 18.38
C PHE A 617 17.66 3.22 18.64
N LEU A 618 16.65 3.05 19.50
CA LEU A 618 15.62 4.04 19.79
C LEU A 618 16.10 5.18 20.70
N ASP A 619 17.31 5.09 21.27
CA ASP A 619 17.88 6.05 22.23
C ASP A 619 16.90 6.47 23.33
N ILE A 620 16.29 5.46 23.97
CA ILE A 620 15.38 5.66 25.09
C ILE A 620 16.19 5.59 26.38
N GLU A 621 16.51 6.75 26.94
CA GLU A 621 17.19 6.88 28.22
C GLU A 621 16.39 7.77 29.17
N ARG A 622 16.47 7.51 30.48
CA ARG A 622 15.79 8.36 31.47
C ARG A 622 16.36 9.78 31.39
N PRO A 623 15.54 10.82 31.12
CA PRO A 623 16.06 12.17 30.95
C PRO A 623 16.73 12.68 32.23
N THR A 624 17.92 13.23 32.08
CA THR A 624 18.63 13.99 33.10
C THR A 624 17.94 15.32 33.37
N ARG A 625 18.27 15.99 34.49
CA ARG A 625 17.72 17.32 34.81
C ARG A 625 17.98 18.34 33.69
N THR A 626 19.16 18.29 33.07
CA THR A 626 19.53 19.16 31.96
C THR A 626 18.66 18.89 30.73
N GLU A 627 18.40 17.62 30.41
CA GLU A 627 17.54 17.23 29.29
C GLU A 627 16.06 17.62 29.53
N VAL A 628 15.59 17.58 30.77
CA VAL A 628 14.27 18.11 31.13
C VAL A 628 14.20 19.62 30.88
N VAL A 629 15.24 20.38 31.24
CA VAL A 629 15.31 21.82 30.92
C VAL A 629 15.35 22.05 29.42
N VAL A 630 16.08 21.23 28.66
CA VAL A 630 16.08 21.28 27.18
C VAL A 630 14.69 21.02 26.64
N ALA A 631 13.98 19.98 27.11
CA ALA A 631 12.61 19.68 26.68
C ALA A 631 11.65 20.86 26.93
N LEU A 632 11.73 21.50 28.10
CA LEU A 632 10.91 22.67 28.43
C LEU A 632 11.28 23.90 27.57
N ALA A 633 12.57 24.13 27.30
CA ALA A 633 13.03 25.21 26.44
C ALA A 633 12.60 24.98 24.98
N THR A 634 12.70 23.75 24.49
CA THR A 634 12.21 23.32 23.17
C THR A 634 10.71 23.53 23.06
N PHE A 635 9.93 23.13 24.07
CA PHE A 635 8.50 23.42 24.17
C PHE A 635 8.21 24.93 24.10
N GLY A 636 8.93 25.74 24.89
CA GLY A 636 8.77 27.20 24.85
C GLY A 636 9.07 27.79 23.47
N ALA A 637 10.11 27.30 22.79
CA ALA A 637 10.49 27.75 21.46
C ALA A 637 9.43 27.39 20.41
N ILE A 638 8.90 26.16 20.39
CA ILE A 638 7.83 25.78 19.45
C ILE A 638 6.53 26.56 19.73
N LEU A 639 6.22 26.85 20.99
CA LEU A 639 5.08 27.69 21.38
C LEU A 639 5.24 29.13 20.87
N ILE A 640 6.44 29.73 21.02
CA ILE A 640 6.73 31.07 20.50
C ILE A 640 6.54 31.13 18.98
N VAL A 641 7.04 30.13 18.24
CA VAL A 641 6.86 30.03 16.79
C VAL A 641 5.37 29.99 16.44
N GLN A 642 4.58 29.19 17.17
CA GLN A 642 3.13 29.13 16.97
C GLN A 642 2.46 30.49 17.22
N LEU A 643 2.80 31.18 18.31
CA LEU A 643 2.23 32.48 18.67
C LEU A 643 2.55 33.54 17.62
N ILE A 644 3.77 33.57 17.10
CA ILE A 644 4.17 34.44 15.99
C ILE A 644 3.33 34.14 14.75
N GLY A 645 3.20 32.86 14.37
CA GLY A 645 2.39 32.43 13.23
C GLY A 645 0.94 32.91 13.34
N THR A 646 0.31 32.72 14.51
CA THR A 646 -1.06 33.19 14.76
C THR A 646 -1.18 34.72 14.74
N GLY A 647 -0.17 35.46 15.20
CA GLY A 647 -0.17 36.93 15.18
C GLY A 647 0.00 37.53 13.78
N LEU A 648 0.55 36.76 12.83
CA LEU A 648 0.75 37.18 11.44
C LEU A 648 -0.45 36.88 10.52
N THR A 649 -1.40 36.07 10.98
CA THR A 649 -2.62 35.77 10.22
C THR A 649 -3.75 36.71 10.63
N PRO A 650 -4.42 37.43 9.70
CA PRO A 650 -5.61 38.19 10.04
C PRO A 650 -6.64 37.24 10.64
N SER A 651 -7.08 37.54 11.87
CA SER A 651 -8.08 36.76 12.58
C SER A 651 -9.41 36.81 11.83
N GLY A 652 -9.63 35.86 10.94
CA GLY A 652 -10.97 35.38 10.64
C GLY A 652 -11.42 34.61 11.86
N GLY A 653 -12.14 35.27 12.76
CA GLY A 653 -12.74 34.60 13.91
C GLY A 653 -13.50 33.39 13.42
N THR A 654 -13.15 32.20 13.92
CA THR A 654 -14.00 31.03 13.78
C THR A 654 -15.23 31.29 14.63
N ALA A 655 -16.27 31.85 14.01
CA ALA A 655 -17.64 31.70 14.45
C ALA A 655 -17.97 30.21 14.36
N LEU A 656 -17.83 29.48 15.47
CA LEU A 656 -18.33 28.12 15.60
C LEU A 656 -19.18 28.04 16.86
N GLY A 657 -20.44 27.65 16.67
CA GLY A 657 -21.51 27.75 17.66
C GLY A 657 -21.25 26.93 18.92
N THR A 658 -21.63 27.53 20.04
CA THR A 658 -21.76 26.90 21.34
C THR A 658 -22.90 25.88 21.29
N ASN A 659 -22.63 24.60 21.52
CA ASN A 659 -23.53 23.53 22.02
C ASN A 659 -22.90 22.13 21.78
N MET A 660 -21.85 21.74 22.51
CA MET A 660 -21.33 20.36 22.48
C MET A 660 -21.98 19.50 23.59
N ASN A 661 -22.40 18.28 23.26
CA ASN A 661 -22.97 17.31 24.21
C ASN A 661 -21.87 16.46 24.90
N VAL A 662 -22.23 15.64 25.90
CA VAL A 662 -21.26 14.82 26.68
C VAL A 662 -20.48 13.82 25.80
N GLU A 663 -21.10 13.27 24.76
CA GLU A 663 -20.44 12.38 23.80
C GLU A 663 -19.37 13.12 22.99
N SER A 664 -19.66 14.37 22.60
CA SER A 664 -18.69 15.26 21.94
C SER A 664 -17.50 15.57 22.86
N VAL A 665 -17.73 15.71 24.17
CA VAL A 665 -16.66 15.93 25.16
C VAL A 665 -15.78 14.69 25.34
N MET A 666 -16.34 13.48 25.43
CA MET A 666 -15.55 12.25 25.54
C MET A 666 -14.72 11.98 24.28
N LEU A 667 -15.29 12.20 23.09
CA LEU A 667 -14.56 12.12 21.83
C LEU A 667 -13.43 13.16 21.78
N LEU A 668 -13.70 14.39 22.20
CA LEU A 668 -12.71 15.47 22.24
C LEU A 668 -11.55 15.14 23.20
N LEU A 669 -11.84 14.60 24.38
CA LEU A 669 -10.82 14.10 25.31
C LEU A 669 -10.01 12.95 24.72
N ALA A 670 -10.66 12.01 24.02
CA ALA A 670 -9.95 10.92 23.34
C ALA A 670 -9.04 11.44 22.22
N ILE A 671 -9.47 12.45 21.46
CA ILE A 671 -8.65 13.13 20.43
C ILE A 671 -7.49 13.88 21.07
N ILE A 672 -7.71 14.61 22.18
CA ILE A 672 -6.64 15.33 22.89
C ILE A 672 -5.59 14.34 23.38
N VAL A 673 -5.99 13.29 24.10
CA VAL A 673 -5.05 12.29 24.64
C VAL A 673 -4.30 11.60 23.51
N SER A 674 -5.02 11.20 22.45
CA SER A 674 -4.42 10.50 21.32
C SER A 674 -3.50 11.40 20.50
N GLY A 675 -3.90 12.64 20.23
CA GLY A 675 -3.14 13.61 19.47
C GLY A 675 -1.94 14.17 20.22
N ALA A 676 -2.05 14.30 21.55
CA ALA A 676 -0.96 14.75 22.41
C ALA A 676 0.06 13.65 22.69
N PHE A 677 -0.33 12.37 22.63
CA PHE A 677 0.58 11.28 22.97
C PHE A 677 1.02 10.45 21.76
N PHE A 678 0.09 9.92 20.97
CA PHE A 678 0.43 9.01 19.88
C PHE A 678 1.12 9.73 18.73
N ILE A 679 0.63 10.89 18.29
CA ILE A 679 1.26 11.61 17.16
C ILE A 679 2.71 11.97 17.47
N PRO A 680 3.06 12.63 18.60
CA PRO A 680 4.44 13.00 18.88
C PRO A 680 5.37 11.79 18.98
N VAL A 681 4.90 10.69 19.58
CA VAL A 681 5.68 9.46 19.67
C VAL A 681 5.97 8.90 18.27
N ALA A 682 4.96 8.78 17.41
CA ALA A 682 5.13 8.26 16.05
C ALA A 682 6.01 9.16 15.19
N GLU A 683 5.78 10.46 15.23
CA GLU A 683 6.50 11.43 14.42
C GLU A 683 7.96 11.58 14.86
N GLU A 684 8.24 11.78 16.15
CA GLU A 684 9.63 11.93 16.58
C GLU A 684 10.43 10.63 16.37
N LEU A 685 9.81 9.46 16.58
CA LEU A 685 10.41 8.17 16.27
C LEU A 685 10.83 8.07 14.80
N LEU A 686 9.92 8.45 13.89
CA LEU A 686 10.19 8.37 12.46
C LEU A 686 11.21 9.43 12.04
N PHE A 687 10.93 10.70 12.32
CA PHE A 687 11.70 11.82 11.77
C PHE A 687 13.03 12.06 12.49
N ARG A 688 13.10 11.94 13.83
CA ARG A 688 14.36 12.17 14.57
C ARG A 688 15.19 10.90 14.68
N ASN A 689 14.61 9.85 15.28
CA ASN A 689 15.39 8.66 15.61
C ASN A 689 15.76 7.83 14.38
N ILE A 690 14.89 7.75 13.37
CA ILE A 690 15.20 7.01 12.13
C ILE A 690 15.80 7.95 11.09
N LEU A 691 15.03 8.89 10.55
CA LEU A 691 15.45 9.64 9.36
C LEU A 691 16.64 10.57 9.64
N GLN A 692 16.54 11.46 10.63
CA GLN A 692 17.60 12.41 10.97
C GLN A 692 18.86 11.67 11.42
N LYS A 693 18.75 10.70 12.33
CA LYS A 693 19.88 9.89 12.83
C LYS A 693 20.62 9.12 11.73
N ILE A 694 19.90 8.59 10.73
CA ILE A 694 20.53 7.87 9.62
C ILE A 694 21.27 8.84 8.71
N LEU A 695 20.66 10.00 8.43
CA LEU A 695 21.28 11.03 7.60
C LEU A 695 22.50 11.64 8.28
N SER A 696 22.42 12.01 9.55
CA SER A 696 23.51 12.68 10.29
C SER A 696 24.78 11.83 10.42
N LYS A 697 24.68 10.50 10.23
CA LYS A 697 25.85 9.60 10.17
C LYS A 697 26.71 9.77 8.92
N ASN A 698 26.13 10.28 7.82
CA ASN A 698 26.79 10.33 6.52
C ASN A 698 26.85 11.74 5.91
N ILE A 699 25.99 12.66 6.37
CA ILE A 699 25.98 14.08 6.02
C ILE A 699 26.01 14.93 7.31
N SER A 700 26.33 16.22 7.22
CA SER A 700 26.38 17.06 8.43
C SER A 700 25.01 17.12 9.12
N ALA A 701 25.03 17.15 10.45
CA ALA A 701 23.83 17.22 11.29
C ALA A 701 22.89 18.35 10.87
N GLN A 702 23.43 19.52 10.54
CA GLN A 702 22.67 20.68 10.08
C GLN A 702 21.89 20.38 8.79
N ILE A 703 22.55 19.75 7.80
CA ILE A 703 21.88 19.39 6.54
C ILE A 703 20.85 18.30 6.78
N ALA A 704 21.13 17.34 7.66
CA ALA A 704 20.18 16.29 8.05
C ALA A 704 18.92 16.88 8.70
N ILE A 705 19.07 17.78 9.68
CA ILE A 705 17.97 18.47 10.37
C ILE A 705 17.12 19.25 9.37
N VAL A 706 17.75 20.07 8.52
CA VAL A 706 17.03 20.88 7.51
C VAL A 706 16.30 19.98 6.53
N SER A 707 16.94 18.92 6.03
CA SER A 707 16.35 18.01 5.05
C SER A 707 15.13 17.27 5.62
N VAL A 708 15.24 16.75 6.84
CA VAL A 708 14.13 16.08 7.53
C VAL A 708 13.01 17.08 7.85
N SER A 709 13.35 18.30 8.25
CA SER A 709 12.36 19.36 8.54
C SER A 709 11.61 19.78 7.28
N LEU A 710 12.27 19.86 6.12
CA LEU A 710 11.62 20.11 4.83
C LEU A 710 10.63 19.00 4.48
N VAL A 711 11.04 17.73 4.61
CA VAL A 711 10.13 16.59 4.37
C VAL A 711 8.96 16.64 5.33
N PHE A 712 9.19 16.87 6.63
CA PHE A 712 8.15 17.00 7.63
C PHE A 712 7.14 18.09 7.27
N MET A 713 7.62 19.29 6.93
CA MET A 713 6.77 20.40 6.46
C MET A 713 5.93 20.02 5.24
N LEU A 714 6.53 19.40 4.22
CA LEU A 714 5.82 19.02 2.99
C LEU A 714 4.67 18.05 3.25
N LEU A 715 4.82 17.15 4.22
CA LEU A 715 3.79 16.20 4.61
C LEU A 715 2.60 16.86 5.34
N HIS A 716 2.77 18.08 5.84
CA HIS A 716 1.73 18.86 6.50
C HIS A 716 0.96 19.79 5.55
N ILE A 717 1.28 19.81 4.25
CA ILE A 717 0.55 20.62 3.24
C ILE A 717 -0.97 20.34 3.26
N GLY A 718 -1.37 19.09 3.52
CA GLY A 718 -2.78 18.71 3.63
C GLY A 718 -3.55 19.48 4.70
N ASN A 719 -2.90 19.81 5.83
CA ASN A 719 -3.53 20.47 6.97
C ASN A 719 -3.93 21.92 6.66
N TYR A 720 -3.29 22.54 5.68
CA TYR A 720 -3.55 23.93 5.26
C TYR A 720 -4.41 24.01 3.99
N SER A 721 -5.05 22.90 3.61
CA SER A 721 -5.78 22.77 2.36
C SER A 721 -6.97 23.70 2.20
N LEU A 722 -7.55 24.15 3.32
CA LEU A 722 -8.71 25.05 3.37
C LEU A 722 -8.33 26.51 3.71
N THR A 723 -7.04 26.86 3.69
CA THR A 723 -6.55 28.20 4.08
C THR A 723 -6.08 29.03 2.89
N THR A 724 -6.02 30.35 3.05
CA THR A 724 -5.47 31.23 1.99
C THR A 724 -3.99 30.94 1.75
N PRO A 725 -3.43 31.21 0.54
CA PRO A 725 -2.01 30.95 0.26
C PRO A 725 -1.04 31.60 1.26
N VAL A 726 -1.38 32.79 1.76
CA VAL A 726 -0.58 33.50 2.77
C VAL A 726 -0.63 32.78 4.12
N GLN A 727 -1.82 32.36 4.58
CA GLN A 727 -1.98 31.60 5.82
C GLN A 727 -1.28 30.23 5.71
N ALA A 728 -1.42 29.53 4.58
CA ALA A 728 -0.73 28.27 4.32
C ALA A 728 0.79 28.45 4.36
N GLY A 729 1.32 29.52 3.76
CA GLY A 729 2.75 29.84 3.79
C GLY A 729 3.27 30.09 5.20
N ILE A 730 2.54 30.85 6.01
CA ILE A 730 2.88 31.12 7.42
C ILE A 730 2.81 29.83 8.26
N GLY A 731 1.76 29.04 8.08
CA GLY A 731 1.56 27.77 8.77
C GLY A 731 2.67 26.76 8.47
N LEU A 732 2.96 26.53 7.20
CA LEU A 732 4.05 25.63 6.77
C LEU A 732 5.42 26.12 7.23
N SER A 733 5.67 27.43 7.20
CA SER A 733 6.91 28.00 7.75
C SER A 733 7.02 27.75 9.25
N SER A 734 5.90 27.84 9.99
CA SER A 734 5.85 27.53 11.42
C SER A 734 6.17 26.07 11.68
N VAL A 735 5.55 25.13 10.94
CA VAL A 735 5.82 23.68 11.03
C VAL A 735 7.29 23.37 10.72
N PHE A 736 7.85 24.01 9.70
CA PHE A 736 9.26 23.83 9.33
C PHE A 736 10.21 24.24 10.47
N VAL A 737 9.99 25.43 11.05
CA VAL A 737 10.82 25.93 12.16
C VAL A 737 10.62 25.09 13.41
N GLN A 738 9.40 24.68 13.74
CA GLN A 738 9.13 23.76 14.86
C GLN A 738 9.89 22.44 14.69
N SER A 739 9.91 21.88 13.48
CA SER A 739 10.65 20.64 13.18
C SER A 739 12.16 20.81 13.32
N ILE A 740 12.71 21.98 12.96
CA ILE A 740 14.13 22.31 13.21
C ILE A 740 14.41 22.33 14.71
N VAL A 741 13.56 23.00 15.50
CA VAL A 741 13.72 23.14 16.96
C VAL A 741 13.72 21.77 17.65
N LEU A 742 12.80 20.88 17.26
CA LEU A 742 12.75 19.49 17.72
C LEU A 742 13.98 18.69 17.27
N GLY A 743 14.42 18.90 16.01
CA GLY A 743 15.64 18.29 15.46
C GLY A 743 16.91 18.67 16.22
N LEU A 744 17.04 19.95 16.61
CA LEU A 744 18.14 20.45 17.43
C LEU A 744 18.11 19.90 18.86
N ALA A 745 16.91 19.76 19.45
CA ALA A 745 16.76 19.17 20.77
C ALA A 745 17.24 17.72 20.80
N TYR A 746 16.85 16.93 19.79
CA TYR A 746 17.31 15.56 19.62
C TYR A 746 18.82 15.49 19.37
N GLU A 747 19.35 16.30 18.45
CA GLU A 747 20.79 16.31 18.14
C GLU A 747 21.67 16.65 19.36
N ARG A 748 21.16 17.52 20.25
CA ARG A 748 21.88 17.92 21.47
C ARG A 748 21.87 16.85 22.55
N THR A 749 20.81 16.05 22.63
CA THR A 749 20.56 15.14 23.75
C THR A 749 20.77 13.69 23.39
N GLU A 750 20.70 13.34 22.11
CA GLU A 750 20.65 11.96 21.60
C GLU A 750 19.64 11.10 22.36
N ASN A 751 18.56 11.71 22.87
CA ASN A 751 17.53 11.04 23.66
C ASN A 751 16.16 11.35 23.09
N ILE A 752 15.46 10.32 22.60
CA ILE A 752 14.19 10.51 21.89
C ILE A 752 13.07 11.02 22.82
N LEU A 753 13.18 10.79 24.13
CA LEU A 753 12.16 11.24 25.08
C LEU A 753 12.12 12.76 25.22
N VAL A 754 13.21 13.47 24.92
CA VAL A 754 13.30 14.94 25.00
C VAL A 754 12.38 15.61 23.96
N PRO A 755 12.55 15.38 22.63
CA PRO A 755 11.65 15.96 21.63
C PRO A 755 10.22 15.42 21.76
N ILE A 756 10.01 14.12 22.11
CA ILE A 756 8.67 13.57 22.35
C ILE A 756 7.95 14.36 23.44
N SER A 757 8.63 14.62 24.57
CA SER A 757 8.02 15.35 25.68
C SER A 757 7.68 16.79 25.29
N ALA A 758 8.60 17.50 24.62
CA ALA A 758 8.36 18.86 24.19
C ALA A 758 7.17 18.97 23.21
N HIS A 759 7.13 18.07 22.23
CA HIS A 759 6.06 17.98 21.24
C HIS A 759 4.73 17.56 21.87
N ALA A 760 4.73 16.58 22.77
CA ALA A 760 3.53 16.14 23.49
C ALA A 760 2.91 17.25 24.36
N ILE A 761 3.75 18.01 25.09
CA ILE A 761 3.27 19.15 25.90
C ILE A 761 2.67 20.23 25.00
N TYR A 762 3.31 20.52 23.86
CA TYR A 762 2.78 21.46 22.88
C TYR A 762 1.43 21.02 22.32
N ASN A 763 1.31 19.77 21.85
CA ASN A 763 0.05 19.25 21.32
C ASN A 763 -1.05 19.25 22.38
N LEU A 764 -0.72 18.87 23.62
CA LEU A 764 -1.68 18.90 24.72
C LEU A 764 -2.26 20.29 24.91
N ILE A 765 -1.41 21.33 24.93
CA ILE A 765 -1.85 22.72 25.08
C ILE A 765 -2.64 23.17 23.85
N ALA A 766 -2.13 22.90 22.64
CA ALA A 766 -2.79 23.30 21.40
C ALA A 766 -4.21 22.72 21.29
N TYR A 767 -4.38 21.41 21.53
CA TYR A 767 -5.70 20.78 21.52
C TYR A 767 -6.59 21.23 22.69
N SER A 768 -6.01 21.53 23.86
CA SER A 768 -6.78 22.06 25.00
C SER A 768 -7.28 23.47 24.74
N THR A 769 -6.48 24.35 24.12
CA THR A 769 -6.89 25.72 23.76
C THR A 769 -7.96 25.71 22.67
N LEU A 770 -7.82 24.84 21.65
CA LEU A 770 -8.86 24.61 20.66
C LEU A 770 -10.17 24.17 21.33
N THR A 771 -10.08 23.25 22.28
CA THR A 771 -11.25 22.76 23.04
C THR A 771 -11.92 23.85 23.87
N ALA A 772 -11.16 24.66 24.60
CA ALA A 772 -11.70 25.77 25.37
C ALA A 772 -12.48 26.75 24.48
N SER A 773 -11.99 27.00 23.25
CA SER A 773 -12.69 27.85 22.29
C SER A 773 -13.99 27.25 21.73
N LEU A 774 -14.14 25.91 21.79
CA LEU A 774 -15.32 25.20 21.29
C LEU A 774 -16.38 24.95 22.38
N VAL A 775 -15.95 24.86 23.65
CA VAL A 775 -16.85 24.60 24.80
C VAL A 775 -17.44 25.89 25.39
N GLY A 776 -16.74 27.03 25.24
CA GLY A 776 -17.13 28.33 25.81
C GLY A 776 -16.36 28.67 27.07
#